data_AF-A0A2U8HLW4-F1
#
_entry.id   AF-A0A2U8HLW4-F1
#
_cell.length_a   1.000
_cell.length_b   1.000
_cell.length_c   1.000
_cell.angle_alpha   90.00
_cell.angle_beta   90.00
_cell.angle_gamma   90.00
#
_symmetry.space_group_name_H-M   'P 1'
#
loop_
_entity.id
_entity.type
_entity.pdbx_description
1 polymer ?
#
loop_
_entity_poly.entity_id
_entity_poly.type
_entity_poly.pdbx_seq_one_letter_code
_entity_poly.pdbx_strand_id
1 'polypeptide(L)'
;MSPLLSKLRSTARRVLKGPPPPPDGHQYHGAFRGNLDGLSDEGVIRGWVIHRESKKGRVPVGLYAGTTLLDARIADELREDVRVATGGEATCGFQFGLTETHYQKIAEAGGALQLRTEGPEAVELGRLQLAVEEDTPGVGADLMTRCRFALKRELAAMHALLEGTPAAEALPAAPEPRPALDRHRNLFTTDRLVPDIPESGQPAYLDYVRYRYRLDDRYPVEPGLECQDHYLYWYMTAYRSGEKHRIPLSAQQIAYLNAPQTMGGQTSTLTRVMWWRLMGRPDMLGRLNLNDRDAYLDVLFWWVHQDVATLYFEDCLVPEEVAEALREVPPARRLAAFPLSQFAARFHAENPKLKFLDIETAEGRKTLMLVLLLQAAQRPDLLRYIPQEQIDALLAPGASGGASELELFINALLEEGDEPTLQPIALPRARYAAALRRKYFDLGSRAFLTFDQAGNRFEAAAMPLPDPTRREVDVQLIGPLAKASGLGQATRLSAEILRATGLDVRGVDFDLDNPAPEGFSSETLIEDYGPAKINLLHLNAESVPLAYAYQPDVFSGAYNIGYFFWELDMPAYCHYLGMSLLDEIWVSTDYGLRIYKPGAEGKPVVNVGMCYEEHPDITRETARGFVEARFGFDASHHVCLVAFDSFSFVQRKNPVAVLEAFQQAFEGVPEARLVVKTQNRTKVFDPVQVALWKRVDAIIESDPRIVVMNETLSYRDLLQLKAGSDCYISLHKSEGWGFGMIEAMALKVPVICTAYSGNMDFCSDETAWLVDYEEVPLEQGDYIFVREGSLWAEPSVADAARQLRAARDNPEASRAKAEAAYSHIRENFSVDAIAGRYGGRLREILAELQAPRAR
;
A
#
# COMPACT_ATOMS: atom_id res chain seq x y z
N MET A 1 -36.85 12.82 22.94
CA MET A 1 -36.14 13.67 21.96
C MET A 1 -37.11 14.05 20.85
N SER A 2 -37.09 15.28 20.35
CA SER A 2 -37.86 15.63 19.13
C SER A 2 -37.39 14.73 17.97
N PRO A 3 -38.29 14.22 17.11
CA PRO A 3 -37.91 13.42 15.93
C PRO A 3 -36.92 14.15 15.01
N LEU A 4 -36.98 15.49 14.98
CA LEU A 4 -36.06 16.32 14.20
C LEU A 4 -34.61 16.26 14.74
N LEU A 5 -34.46 16.15 16.07
CA LEU A 5 -33.17 16.10 16.75
C LEU A 5 -32.45 14.76 16.56
N SER A 6 -33.17 13.64 16.52
CA SER A 6 -32.54 12.34 16.22
C SER A 6 -32.19 12.20 14.73
N LYS A 7 -32.95 12.86 13.84
CA LYS A 7 -32.69 12.91 12.39
C LYS A 7 -31.41 13.70 12.06
N LEU A 8 -31.23 14.90 12.61
CA LEU A 8 -29.99 15.67 12.41
C LEU A 8 -28.74 14.97 12.94
N ARG A 9 -28.88 14.22 14.03
CA ARG A 9 -27.80 13.37 14.55
C ARG A 9 -27.47 12.20 13.64
N SER A 10 -28.46 11.58 12.99
CA SER A 10 -28.21 10.46 12.08
C SER A 10 -27.56 10.92 10.76
N THR A 11 -27.87 12.12 10.30
CA THR A 11 -27.30 12.68 9.07
C THR A 11 -25.93 13.33 9.30
N ALA A 12 -25.70 13.93 10.48
CA ALA A 12 -24.36 14.30 10.93
C ALA A 12 -23.37 13.11 10.90
N ARG A 13 -23.88 11.90 11.18
CA ARG A 13 -23.16 10.61 11.13
C ARG A 13 -22.99 10.00 9.73
N ARG A 14 -23.41 10.69 8.67
CA ARG A 14 -23.27 10.22 7.27
C ARG A 14 -22.28 11.04 6.45
N VAL A 15 -21.81 12.18 6.95
CA VAL A 15 -20.96 13.12 6.19
C VAL A 15 -19.51 13.05 6.65
N LEU A 16 -18.85 11.93 6.31
CA LEU A 16 -17.44 11.80 5.91
C LEU A 16 -17.14 10.29 5.80
N LYS A 17 -17.15 9.75 4.58
CA LYS A 17 -16.49 8.48 4.29
C LYS A 17 -15.31 8.75 3.38
N GLY A 18 -14.14 8.78 4.00
CA GLY A 18 -12.83 8.87 3.37
C GLY A 18 -11.80 9.31 4.42
N PRO A 19 -10.51 8.97 4.25
CA PRO A 19 -9.46 9.71 4.97
C PRO A 19 -9.68 11.22 4.70
N PRO A 20 -9.31 12.11 5.64
CA PRO A 20 -9.36 13.54 5.35
C PRO A 20 -8.66 13.77 4.01
N PRO A 21 -9.22 14.55 3.09
CA PRO A 21 -8.54 14.86 1.84
C PRO A 21 -7.13 15.34 2.20
N PRO A 22 -6.09 14.99 1.42
CA PRO A 22 -4.76 15.52 1.66
C PRO A 22 -4.87 17.05 1.79
N PRO A 23 -4.06 17.72 2.63
CA PRO A 23 -4.13 19.18 2.83
C PRO A 23 -3.90 20.06 1.56
N ASP A 24 -3.85 19.41 0.40
CA ASP A 24 -3.73 19.92 -0.96
C ASP A 24 -5.03 20.57 -1.47
N GLY A 25 -6.16 20.43 -0.77
CA GLY A 25 -7.38 21.21 -0.99
C GLY A 25 -7.23 22.66 -0.52
N HIS A 26 -6.48 23.48 -1.26
CA HIS A 26 -6.20 24.87 -0.89
C HIS A 26 -7.45 25.77 -1.03
N GLN A 27 -8.08 26.16 0.08
CA GLN A 27 -8.98 27.32 0.09
C GLN A 27 -8.30 28.53 0.74
N TYR A 28 -8.18 29.60 -0.06
CA TYR A 28 -7.61 30.88 0.37
C TYR A 28 -8.74 31.78 0.88
N HIS A 29 -8.64 32.21 2.13
CA HIS A 29 -9.68 32.95 2.84
C HIS A 29 -9.09 34.27 3.34
N GLY A 30 -8.83 35.21 2.42
CA GLY A 30 -8.27 36.52 2.75
C GLY A 30 -6.87 36.44 3.39
N ALA A 31 -6.72 36.97 4.60
CA ALA A 31 -5.48 36.94 5.39
C ALA A 31 -5.12 35.55 5.95
N PHE A 32 -6.04 34.59 5.85
CA PHE A 32 -5.91 33.24 6.44
C PHE A 32 -5.86 32.14 5.38
N ARG A 33 -5.23 31.03 5.74
CA ARG A 33 -5.29 29.75 5.03
C ARG A 33 -5.81 28.71 6.01
N GLY A 34 -6.88 28.01 5.66
CA GLY A 34 -7.50 27.02 6.52
C GLY A 34 -8.46 26.14 5.75
N ASN A 35 -8.89 25.06 6.38
CA ASN A 35 -9.83 24.12 5.80
C ASN A 35 -10.75 23.53 6.88
N LEU A 36 -11.98 23.24 6.48
CA LEU A 36 -12.92 22.42 7.22
C LEU A 36 -12.77 20.97 6.76
N ASP A 37 -12.21 20.11 7.61
CA ASP A 37 -11.97 18.72 7.27
C ASP A 37 -13.28 17.92 7.21
N GLY A 38 -14.26 18.32 8.03
CA GLY A 38 -15.65 17.86 7.99
C GLY A 38 -16.19 17.47 9.36
N LEU A 39 -17.22 16.61 9.39
CA LEU A 39 -17.94 16.19 10.59
C LEU A 39 -17.79 14.68 10.81
N SER A 40 -17.33 14.28 11.99
CA SER A 40 -17.20 12.86 12.34
C SER A 40 -18.52 12.20 12.76
N ASP A 41 -18.54 10.87 12.78
CA ASP A 41 -19.66 10.04 13.28
C ASP A 41 -19.99 10.27 14.77
N GLU A 42 -19.09 10.91 15.52
CA GLU A 42 -19.33 11.30 16.92
C GLU A 42 -19.93 12.70 17.05
N GLY A 43 -20.20 13.40 15.94
CA GLY A 43 -20.73 14.76 15.97
C GLY A 43 -19.67 15.82 16.24
N VAL A 44 -18.39 15.52 15.98
CA VAL A 44 -17.27 16.45 16.15
C VAL A 44 -16.88 17.04 14.80
N ILE A 45 -16.96 18.37 14.68
CA ILE A 45 -16.47 19.12 13.53
C ILE A 45 -14.98 19.39 13.73
N ARG A 46 -14.15 19.11 12.71
CA ARG A 46 -12.71 19.34 12.77
C ARG A 46 -12.21 20.15 11.58
N GLY A 47 -11.10 20.85 11.78
CA GLY A 47 -10.40 21.56 10.73
C GLY A 47 -9.12 22.20 11.24
N TRP A 48 -8.56 23.09 10.44
CA TRP A 48 -7.35 23.83 10.78
C TRP A 48 -7.32 25.22 10.13
N VAL A 49 -6.55 26.15 10.71
CA VAL A 49 -6.36 27.49 10.18
C VAL A 49 -5.04 28.11 10.65
N ILE A 50 -4.34 28.80 9.74
CA ILE A 50 -3.12 29.57 9.99
C ILE A 50 -3.21 30.96 9.34
N HIS A 51 -2.45 31.91 9.87
CA HIS A 51 -2.26 33.19 9.22
C HIS A 51 -1.33 33.05 8.02
N ARG A 52 -1.73 33.58 6.85
CA ARG A 52 -1.06 33.28 5.57
C ARG A 52 0.38 33.78 5.51
N GLU A 53 0.61 35.02 5.95
CA GLU A 53 1.92 35.69 5.87
C GLU A 53 2.87 35.26 6.98
N SER A 54 2.42 35.31 8.23
CA SER A 54 3.25 34.96 9.39
C SER A 54 3.39 33.46 9.64
N LYS A 55 2.56 32.62 8.99
CA LYS A 55 2.51 31.15 9.14
C LYS A 55 2.22 30.67 10.57
N LYS A 56 1.75 31.55 11.44
CA LYS A 56 1.40 31.24 12.84
C LYS A 56 0.01 30.63 12.95
N GLY A 57 -0.14 29.71 13.89
CA GLY A 57 -1.42 29.11 14.26
C GLY A 57 -2.17 29.92 15.32
N ARG A 58 -2.99 29.26 16.15
CA ARG A 58 -3.76 29.89 17.24
C ARG A 58 -4.72 31.00 16.79
N VAL A 59 -5.33 30.82 15.61
CA VAL A 59 -6.34 31.74 15.09
C VAL A 59 -7.68 31.48 15.79
N PRO A 60 -8.37 32.51 16.31
CA PRO A 60 -9.73 32.38 16.82
C PRO A 60 -10.74 32.00 15.75
N VAL A 61 -11.57 30.99 16.02
CA VAL A 61 -12.60 30.46 15.11
C VAL A 61 -13.94 30.32 15.80
N GLY A 62 -15.02 30.60 15.07
CA GLY A 62 -16.40 30.50 15.53
C GLY A 62 -17.24 29.62 14.61
N LEU A 63 -18.13 28.83 15.23
CA LEU A 63 -19.11 27.97 14.58
C LEU A 63 -20.50 28.62 14.65
N TYR A 64 -21.15 28.78 13.50
CA TYR A 64 -22.41 29.50 13.37
C TYR A 64 -23.50 28.64 12.71
N ALA A 65 -24.74 28.82 13.16
CA ALA A 65 -25.95 28.42 12.46
C ALA A 65 -26.73 29.68 12.07
N GLY A 66 -26.81 29.99 10.78
CA GLY A 66 -27.32 31.28 10.30
C GLY A 66 -26.49 32.46 10.84
N THR A 67 -27.11 33.34 11.61
CA THR A 67 -26.45 34.47 12.31
C THR A 67 -26.11 34.17 13.77
N THR A 68 -26.46 32.99 14.28
CA THR A 68 -26.29 32.64 15.69
C THR A 68 -24.96 31.93 15.90
N LEU A 69 -24.11 32.48 16.78
CA LEU A 69 -22.90 31.80 17.26
C LEU A 69 -23.30 30.62 18.14
N LEU A 70 -22.81 29.43 17.79
CA LEU A 70 -23.02 28.20 18.55
C LEU A 70 -21.89 27.99 19.57
N ASP A 71 -20.65 28.12 19.12
CA ASP A 71 -19.44 27.92 19.93
C ASP A 71 -18.25 28.63 19.27
N ALA A 72 -17.24 29.03 20.05
CA ALA A 72 -16.02 29.68 19.56
C ALA A 72 -14.80 29.23 20.36
N ARG A 73 -13.68 28.98 19.66
CA ARG A 73 -12.43 28.49 20.25
C ARG A 73 -11.20 29.04 19.52
N ILE A 74 -10.03 28.82 20.09
CA ILE A 74 -8.75 29.10 19.44
C ILE A 74 -8.27 27.81 18.76
N ALA A 75 -7.76 27.91 17.53
CA ALA A 75 -7.20 26.78 16.81
C ALA A 75 -5.77 26.45 17.32
N ASP A 76 -5.68 25.78 18.46
CA ASP A 76 -4.42 25.47 19.16
C ASP A 76 -4.09 23.96 19.21
N GLU A 77 -4.85 23.11 18.52
CA GLU A 77 -4.60 21.68 18.48
C GLU A 77 -3.46 21.32 17.52
N LEU A 78 -2.69 20.29 17.88
CA LEU A 78 -1.51 19.89 17.12
C LEU A 78 -1.90 19.11 15.86
N ARG A 79 -1.49 19.61 14.70
CA ARG A 79 -1.73 19.06 13.37
C ARG A 79 -0.42 18.99 12.59
N GLU A 80 0.33 17.93 12.86
CA GLU A 80 1.66 17.72 12.26
C GLU A 80 1.56 17.47 10.75
N ASP A 81 0.48 16.81 10.33
CA ASP A 81 0.07 16.68 8.93
C ASP A 81 -0.08 18.04 8.23
N VAL A 82 -0.67 19.03 8.91
CA VAL A 82 -0.85 20.39 8.38
C VAL A 82 0.46 21.17 8.38
N ARG A 83 1.32 21.03 9.41
CA ARG A 83 2.66 21.63 9.40
C ARG A 83 3.47 21.13 8.22
N VAL A 84 3.50 19.81 8.02
CA VAL A 84 4.23 19.17 6.90
C VAL A 84 3.73 19.71 5.56
N ALA A 85 2.41 19.90 5.41
CA ALA A 85 1.83 20.36 4.15
C ALA A 85 1.86 21.88 3.92
N THR A 86 1.87 22.70 4.98
CA THR A 86 1.76 24.17 4.86
C THR A 86 3.04 24.94 5.20
N GLY A 87 4.02 24.26 5.81
CA GLY A 87 5.22 24.87 6.38
C GLY A 87 4.93 25.80 7.57
N GLY A 88 3.70 25.82 8.09
CA GLY A 88 3.26 26.66 9.21
C GLY A 88 3.34 25.98 10.57
N GLU A 89 2.93 26.69 11.62
CA GLU A 89 2.96 26.16 12.99
C GLU A 89 2.02 24.94 13.16
N ALA A 90 2.48 23.89 13.84
CA ALA A 90 1.68 22.68 14.05
C ALA A 90 0.46 22.92 14.95
N THR A 91 0.48 23.91 15.84
CA THR A 91 -0.68 24.25 16.69
C THR A 91 -1.68 25.12 15.92
N CYS A 92 -2.41 24.50 15.00
CA CYS A 92 -3.34 25.17 14.09
C CYS A 92 -4.66 24.45 13.89
N GLY A 93 -4.87 23.31 14.56
CA GLY A 93 -6.12 22.55 14.50
C GLY A 93 -7.19 23.08 15.45
N PHE A 94 -8.45 22.79 15.14
CA PHE A 94 -9.58 23.00 16.04
C PHE A 94 -10.59 21.86 15.94
N GLN A 95 -11.37 21.70 17.01
CA GLN A 95 -12.54 20.83 17.01
C GLN A 95 -13.71 21.42 17.80
N PHE A 96 -14.94 21.15 17.32
CA PHE A 96 -16.19 21.52 17.97
C PHE A 96 -17.06 20.28 18.17
N GLY A 97 -17.42 19.98 19.42
CA GLY A 97 -18.41 18.96 19.75
C GLY A 97 -19.82 19.52 19.66
N LEU A 98 -20.69 18.89 18.87
CA LEU A 98 -22.09 19.31 18.77
C LEU A 98 -22.91 18.78 19.96
N THR A 99 -23.43 19.70 20.77
CA THR A 99 -24.34 19.39 21.90
C THR A 99 -25.80 19.32 21.42
N GLU A 100 -26.70 18.80 22.26
CA GLU A 100 -28.14 18.79 21.98
C GLU A 100 -28.68 20.19 21.63
N THR A 101 -28.22 21.22 22.34
CA THR A 101 -28.60 22.61 22.11
C THR A 101 -28.06 23.15 20.78
N HIS A 102 -26.88 22.69 20.35
CA HIS A 102 -26.35 23.01 19.03
C HIS A 102 -27.23 22.42 17.93
N TYR A 103 -27.59 21.14 18.02
CA TYR A 103 -28.46 20.49 17.03
C TYR A 103 -29.84 21.15 16.90
N GLN A 104 -30.42 21.63 18.00
CA GLN A 104 -31.69 22.38 17.97
C GLN A 104 -31.57 23.66 17.11
N LYS A 105 -30.56 24.48 17.38
CA LYS A 105 -30.32 25.73 16.66
C LYS A 105 -29.94 25.49 15.19
N ILE A 106 -29.23 24.41 14.91
CA ILE A 106 -28.89 24.01 13.53
C ILE A 106 -30.15 23.60 12.76
N ALA A 107 -31.08 22.89 13.42
CA ALA A 107 -32.37 22.53 12.84
C ALA A 107 -33.20 23.77 12.47
N GLU A 108 -33.27 24.73 13.41
CA GLU A 108 -33.98 26.00 13.23
C GLU A 108 -33.39 26.85 12.10
N ALA A 109 -32.08 26.73 11.85
CA ALA A 109 -31.37 27.36 10.75
C ALA A 109 -31.41 26.56 9.43
N GLY A 110 -32.27 25.54 9.31
CA GLY A 110 -32.44 24.75 8.09
C GLY A 110 -31.25 23.84 7.77
N GLY A 111 -30.48 23.41 8.78
CA GLY A 111 -29.36 22.47 8.63
C GLY A 111 -28.04 23.08 8.17
N ALA A 112 -27.99 24.39 7.92
CA ALA A 112 -26.79 25.08 7.45
C ALA A 112 -25.85 25.47 8.60
N LEU A 113 -24.58 25.10 8.49
CA LEU A 113 -23.49 25.41 9.42
C LEU A 113 -22.39 26.17 8.70
N GLN A 114 -21.88 27.24 9.32
CA GLN A 114 -20.78 28.04 8.78
C GLN A 114 -19.67 28.17 9.81
N LEU A 115 -18.43 28.01 9.36
CA LEU A 115 -17.25 28.21 10.17
C LEU A 115 -16.51 29.46 9.71
N ARG A 116 -16.14 30.35 10.65
CA ARG A 116 -15.49 31.64 10.34
C ARG A 116 -14.35 31.92 11.31
N THR A 117 -13.37 32.71 10.87
CA THR A 117 -12.41 33.34 11.80
C THR A 117 -13.10 34.47 12.57
N GLU A 118 -12.67 34.72 13.81
CA GLU A 118 -13.18 35.81 14.64
C GLU A 118 -12.25 37.04 14.56
N GLY A 119 -12.85 38.24 14.43
CA GLY A 119 -12.11 39.51 14.39
C GLY A 119 -12.57 40.46 13.27
N PRO A 120 -11.90 41.61 13.11
CA PRO A 120 -12.26 42.63 12.11
C PRO A 120 -12.12 42.17 10.66
N GLU A 121 -11.35 41.10 10.41
CA GLU A 121 -11.17 40.45 9.11
C GLU A 121 -11.73 39.02 9.14
N ALA A 122 -12.95 38.84 9.67
CA ALA A 122 -13.61 37.55 9.71
C ALA A 122 -13.82 36.97 8.29
N VAL A 123 -13.32 35.76 8.04
CA VAL A 123 -13.49 35.06 6.77
C VAL A 123 -14.09 33.67 6.99
N GLU A 124 -15.01 33.27 6.11
CA GLU A 124 -15.61 31.94 6.10
C GLU A 124 -14.56 30.90 5.66
N LEU A 125 -14.27 29.93 6.53
CA LEU A 125 -13.31 28.84 6.32
C LEU A 125 -13.96 27.60 5.70
N GLY A 126 -15.29 27.51 5.74
CA GLY A 126 -16.04 26.39 5.18
C GLY A 126 -17.50 26.38 5.64
N ARG A 127 -18.33 25.64 4.90
CA ARG A 127 -19.75 25.46 5.16
C ARG A 127 -20.13 23.99 5.10
N LEU A 128 -21.01 23.56 6.00
CA LEU A 128 -21.61 22.24 6.00
C LEU A 128 -23.12 22.36 5.90
N GLN A 129 -23.73 21.48 5.11
CA GLN A 129 -25.17 21.31 5.10
C GLN A 129 -25.48 19.94 5.71
N LEU A 130 -26.12 19.94 6.88
CA LEU A 130 -26.67 18.73 7.45
C LEU A 130 -28.04 18.52 6.80
N ALA A 131 -28.14 17.50 5.95
CA ALA A 131 -29.43 17.09 5.44
C ALA A 131 -30.31 16.62 6.61
N VAL A 132 -31.60 16.94 6.57
CA VAL A 132 -32.58 16.31 7.44
C VAL A 132 -33.15 15.18 6.59
N GLU A 133 -32.82 13.93 6.89
CA GLU A 133 -33.46 12.81 6.17
C GLU A 133 -34.96 12.84 6.48
N GLU A 134 -35.76 13.29 5.51
CA GLU A 134 -37.21 13.33 5.60
C GLU A 134 -37.81 11.92 5.66
N ASP A 135 -37.10 10.91 5.15
CA ASP A 135 -37.66 9.59 4.85
C ASP A 135 -37.40 8.53 5.92
N THR A 136 -37.68 8.85 7.19
CA THR A 136 -37.81 7.80 8.21
C THR A 136 -39.19 7.16 8.05
N PRO A 137 -39.32 5.82 8.02
CA PRO A 137 -40.63 5.18 7.99
C PRO A 137 -41.53 5.77 9.08
N GLY A 138 -42.74 6.19 8.72
CA GLY A 138 -43.67 6.80 9.67
C GLY A 138 -43.91 5.92 10.90
N VAL A 139 -44.43 6.50 11.99
CA VAL A 139 -44.68 5.80 13.27
C VAL A 139 -45.59 4.56 13.12
N GLY A 140 -46.28 4.38 11.98
CA GLY A 140 -47.08 3.21 11.62
C GLY A 140 -46.52 2.26 10.55
N ALA A 141 -45.27 2.43 10.08
CA ALA A 141 -44.67 1.50 9.12
C ALA A 141 -44.48 0.11 9.74
N ASP A 142 -44.72 -0.95 8.96
CA ASP A 142 -44.55 -2.34 9.38
C ASP A 142 -43.08 -2.69 9.67
N LEU A 143 -42.86 -3.84 10.32
CA LEU A 143 -41.55 -4.30 10.75
C LEU A 143 -40.55 -4.41 9.59
N MET A 144 -40.98 -4.94 8.44
CA MET A 144 -40.10 -5.19 7.29
C MET A 144 -39.67 -3.88 6.63
N THR A 145 -40.58 -2.92 6.48
CA THR A 145 -40.26 -1.57 5.98
C THR A 145 -39.22 -0.88 6.85
N ARG A 146 -39.32 -1.00 8.19
CA ARG A 146 -38.31 -0.45 9.12
C ARG A 146 -36.97 -1.16 9.02
N CYS A 147 -36.97 -2.49 8.93
CA CYS A 147 -35.75 -3.27 8.72
C CYS A 147 -35.07 -2.89 7.39
N ARG A 148 -35.82 -2.76 6.30
CA ARG A 148 -35.29 -2.36 4.97
C ARG A 148 -34.57 -1.01 5.04
N PHE A 149 -35.18 -0.03 5.69
CA PHE A 149 -34.55 1.27 5.91
C PHE A 149 -33.29 1.18 6.78
N ALA A 150 -33.36 0.44 7.89
CA ALA A 150 -32.26 0.34 8.84
C ALA A 150 -31.04 -0.44 8.30
N LEU A 151 -31.28 -1.42 7.41
CA LEU A 151 -30.30 -2.42 6.95
C LEU A 151 -29.90 -2.23 5.48
N LYS A 152 -30.24 -1.11 4.85
CA LYS A 152 -29.96 -0.84 3.42
C LYS A 152 -28.50 -1.11 3.04
N ARG A 153 -27.55 -0.73 3.90
CA ARG A 153 -26.10 -0.92 3.67
C ARG A 153 -25.70 -2.39 3.80
N GLU A 154 -26.20 -3.06 4.83
CA GLU A 154 -25.97 -4.47 5.11
C GLU A 154 -26.49 -5.35 3.98
N LEU A 155 -27.68 -5.03 3.47
CA LEU A 155 -28.29 -5.71 2.32
C LEU A 155 -27.43 -5.54 1.05
N ALA A 156 -26.98 -4.32 0.75
CA ALA A 156 -26.09 -4.08 -0.38
C ALA A 156 -24.76 -4.85 -0.26
N ALA A 157 -24.19 -4.92 0.95
CA ALA A 157 -22.96 -5.67 1.19
C ALA A 157 -23.16 -7.19 1.03
N MET A 158 -24.29 -7.72 1.48
CA MET A 158 -24.64 -9.12 1.25
C MET A 158 -24.83 -9.41 -0.24
N HIS A 159 -25.50 -8.52 -0.98
CA HIS A 159 -25.70 -8.66 -2.41
C HIS A 159 -24.35 -8.73 -3.17
N ALA A 160 -23.47 -7.75 -2.94
CA ALA A 160 -22.13 -7.71 -3.55
C ALA A 160 -21.28 -8.95 -3.18
N LEU A 161 -21.43 -9.47 -1.96
CA LEU A 161 -20.74 -10.69 -1.55
C LEU A 161 -21.25 -11.93 -2.33
N LEU A 162 -22.55 -11.98 -2.61
CA LEU A 162 -23.20 -13.10 -3.30
C LEU A 162 -23.03 -13.07 -4.82
N GLU A 163 -22.84 -11.89 -5.44
CA GLU A 163 -22.47 -11.78 -6.86
C GLU A 163 -21.18 -12.56 -7.18
N GLY A 164 -20.21 -12.52 -6.27
CA GLY A 164 -18.97 -13.29 -6.38
C GLY A 164 -19.05 -14.73 -5.87
N THR A 165 -20.19 -15.17 -5.34
CA THR A 165 -20.34 -16.50 -4.73
C THR A 165 -21.21 -17.40 -5.62
N PRO A 166 -20.67 -18.52 -6.15
CA PRO A 166 -21.42 -19.45 -6.97
C PRO A 166 -22.73 -19.93 -6.32
N ALA A 167 -23.69 -20.32 -7.15
CA ALA A 167 -24.90 -20.99 -6.67
C ALA A 167 -24.54 -22.32 -5.97
N ALA A 168 -25.40 -22.77 -5.06
CA ALA A 168 -25.10 -23.93 -4.21
C ALA A 168 -24.81 -25.22 -4.99
N GLU A 169 -25.46 -25.40 -6.14
CA GLU A 169 -25.29 -26.54 -7.04
C GLU A 169 -23.90 -26.58 -7.70
N ALA A 170 -23.24 -25.42 -7.81
CA ALA A 170 -21.91 -25.26 -8.37
C ALA A 170 -20.81 -25.22 -7.30
N LEU A 171 -21.16 -25.31 -6.02
CA LEU A 171 -20.17 -25.36 -4.94
C LEU A 171 -19.51 -26.75 -4.87
N PRO A 172 -18.20 -26.82 -4.61
CA PRO A 172 -17.50 -28.09 -4.45
C PRO A 172 -18.05 -28.87 -3.26
N ALA A 173 -18.11 -30.20 -3.40
CA ALA A 173 -18.63 -31.11 -2.37
C ALA A 173 -17.76 -31.18 -1.10
N ALA A 174 -16.48 -30.80 -1.20
CA ALA A 174 -15.52 -30.76 -0.11
C ALA A 174 -15.04 -29.32 0.12
N PRO A 175 -14.67 -28.94 1.36
CA PRO A 175 -14.03 -27.66 1.62
C PRO A 175 -12.71 -27.57 0.86
N GLU A 176 -12.41 -26.38 0.33
CA GLU A 176 -11.15 -26.13 -0.37
C GLU A 176 -9.96 -26.47 0.53
N PRO A 177 -8.91 -27.10 -0.03
CA PRO A 177 -7.71 -27.38 0.73
C PRO A 177 -7.06 -26.08 1.19
N ARG A 178 -6.54 -26.07 2.42
CA ARG A 178 -5.73 -24.96 2.92
C ARG A 178 -4.38 -24.92 2.21
N PRO A 179 -3.80 -23.72 2.01
CA PRO A 179 -2.45 -23.60 1.47
C PRO A 179 -1.41 -24.26 2.38
N ALA A 180 -0.32 -24.75 1.79
CA ALA A 180 0.75 -25.42 2.52
C ALA A 180 1.58 -24.43 3.34
N LEU A 181 1.86 -23.26 2.77
CA LEU A 181 2.57 -22.14 3.40
C LEU A 181 4.00 -22.49 3.86
N ASP A 182 4.61 -23.52 3.27
CA ASP A 182 5.90 -24.08 3.72
C ASP A 182 7.03 -23.06 3.74
N ARG A 183 6.99 -22.07 2.83
CA ARG A 183 7.99 -20.99 2.72
C ARG A 183 7.68 -19.79 3.61
N HIS A 184 6.41 -19.60 3.98
CA HIS A 184 5.94 -18.44 4.75
C HIS A 184 6.40 -18.47 6.21
N ARG A 185 6.81 -19.65 6.72
CA ARG A 185 7.35 -19.79 8.09
C ARG A 185 8.49 -18.80 8.38
N ASN A 186 9.28 -18.45 7.37
CA ASN A 186 10.42 -17.53 7.52
C ASN A 186 9.98 -16.09 7.84
N LEU A 187 8.73 -15.71 7.54
CA LEU A 187 8.17 -14.43 8.02
C LEU A 187 8.12 -14.36 9.55
N PHE A 188 8.06 -15.53 10.21
CA PHE A 188 7.85 -15.66 11.65
C PHE A 188 9.04 -16.19 12.43
N THR A 189 10.18 -16.46 11.77
CA THR A 189 11.39 -16.86 12.50
C THR A 189 11.88 -15.71 13.37
N THR A 190 12.42 -16.04 14.55
CA THR A 190 13.11 -15.10 15.44
C THR A 190 14.62 -15.18 15.30
N ASP A 191 15.11 -16.05 14.42
CA ASP A 191 16.53 -16.18 14.13
C ASP A 191 17.05 -14.90 13.46
N ARG A 192 18.29 -14.52 13.77
CA ARG A 192 18.94 -13.41 13.09
C ARG A 192 19.14 -13.75 11.63
N LEU A 193 18.64 -12.89 10.74
CA LEU A 193 18.82 -13.04 9.29
C LEU A 193 20.25 -12.71 8.84
N VAL A 194 20.94 -11.80 9.53
CA VAL A 194 22.37 -11.54 9.35
C VAL A 194 23.03 -11.17 10.68
N PRO A 195 24.35 -11.38 10.83
CA PRO A 195 25.08 -11.04 12.05
C PRO A 195 25.01 -9.56 12.42
N ASP A 196 24.91 -8.68 11.43
CA ASP A 196 24.93 -7.21 11.59
C ASP A 196 23.61 -6.65 12.14
N ILE A 197 22.52 -7.41 12.07
CA ILE A 197 21.24 -7.02 12.67
C ILE A 197 21.28 -7.42 14.16
N PRO A 198 21.04 -6.47 15.10
CA PRO A 198 20.93 -6.78 16.51
C PRO A 198 19.87 -7.85 16.77
N GLU A 199 20.13 -8.72 17.75
CA GLU A 199 19.13 -9.70 18.16
C GLU A 199 17.91 -8.97 18.72
N SER A 200 16.78 -9.06 18.03
CA SER A 200 15.55 -8.39 18.44
C SER A 200 14.69 -9.25 19.35
N GLY A 201 14.75 -10.57 19.21
CA GLY A 201 13.77 -11.51 19.79
C GLY A 201 12.37 -11.38 19.16
N GLN A 202 12.24 -10.66 18.06
CA GLN A 202 10.98 -10.45 17.34
C GLN A 202 10.96 -11.26 16.03
N PRO A 203 9.77 -11.57 15.49
CA PRO A 203 9.65 -12.18 14.18
C PRO A 203 10.31 -11.35 13.08
N ALA A 204 10.93 -12.03 12.12
CA ALA A 204 11.67 -11.43 11.03
C ALA A 204 10.84 -10.42 10.21
N TYR A 205 9.53 -10.65 10.03
CA TYR A 205 8.66 -9.68 9.38
C TYR A 205 8.58 -8.34 10.12
N LEU A 206 8.64 -8.38 11.46
CA LEU A 206 8.56 -7.17 12.27
C LEU A 206 9.88 -6.37 12.16
N ASP A 207 11.04 -7.04 12.21
CA ASP A 207 12.32 -6.38 11.93
C ASP A 207 12.39 -5.83 10.51
N TYR A 208 11.89 -6.58 9.53
CA TYR A 208 11.77 -6.11 8.15
C TYR A 208 11.00 -4.78 8.08
N VAL A 209 9.83 -4.68 8.72
CA VAL A 209 9.05 -3.43 8.77
C VAL A 209 9.81 -2.33 9.51
N ARG A 210 10.53 -2.66 10.59
CA ARG A 210 11.32 -1.69 11.34
C ARG A 210 12.36 -1.01 10.48
N TYR A 211 13.15 -1.79 9.72
CA TYR A 211 14.16 -1.26 8.82
C TYR A 211 13.57 -0.60 7.57
N ARG A 212 12.48 -1.14 7.00
CA ARG A 212 11.80 -0.54 5.85
C ARG A 212 11.28 0.86 6.16
N TYR A 213 10.79 1.11 7.36
CA TYR A 213 10.25 2.42 7.76
C TYR A 213 11.24 3.29 8.55
N ARG A 214 12.52 2.88 8.67
CA ARG A 214 13.57 3.58 9.44
C ARG A 214 13.16 3.87 10.88
N LEU A 215 12.62 2.84 11.51
CA LEU A 215 12.09 2.90 12.86
C LEU A 215 13.07 2.34 13.88
N ASP A 216 14.21 1.83 13.43
CA ASP A 216 15.29 1.29 14.23
C ASP A 216 15.92 2.33 15.16
N ASP A 217 16.02 3.59 14.74
CA ASP A 217 16.50 4.69 15.61
C ASP A 217 15.47 5.07 16.69
N ARG A 218 14.18 5.00 16.36
CA ARG A 218 13.08 5.38 17.27
C ARG A 218 12.72 4.26 18.24
N TYR A 219 12.83 3.02 17.78
CA TYR A 219 12.48 1.81 18.51
C TYR A 219 13.67 0.86 18.54
N PRO A 220 14.66 1.09 19.42
CA PRO A 220 15.69 0.10 19.69
C PRO A 220 15.02 -1.16 20.25
N VAL A 221 15.44 -2.33 19.80
CA VAL A 221 14.93 -3.62 20.28
C VAL A 221 16.09 -4.52 20.66
N GLU A 222 15.96 -5.14 21.81
CA GLU A 222 16.76 -6.25 22.32
C GLU A 222 15.81 -7.08 23.21
N PRO A 223 16.07 -8.39 23.41
CA PRO A 223 15.19 -9.24 24.19
C PRO A 223 14.93 -8.65 25.58
N GLY A 224 13.66 -8.37 25.89
CA GLY A 224 13.25 -7.85 27.19
C GLY A 224 13.28 -6.32 27.34
N LEU A 225 13.61 -5.55 26.29
CA LEU A 225 13.46 -4.10 26.32
C LEU A 225 11.99 -3.67 26.27
N GLU A 226 11.60 -2.77 27.15
CA GLU A 226 10.24 -2.17 27.17
C GLU A 226 9.86 -1.51 25.82
N CYS A 227 10.86 -1.03 25.07
CA CYS A 227 10.65 -0.42 23.76
C CYS A 227 10.01 -1.38 22.75
N GLN A 228 10.14 -2.71 22.94
CA GLN A 228 9.47 -3.71 22.12
C GLN A 228 7.94 -3.58 22.17
N ASP A 229 7.37 -3.28 23.34
CA ASP A 229 5.93 -3.09 23.50
C ASP A 229 5.45 -1.82 22.79
N HIS A 230 6.24 -0.73 22.87
CA HIS A 230 5.95 0.51 22.13
C HIS A 230 5.99 0.29 20.62
N TYR A 231 6.97 -0.47 20.13
CA TYR A 231 7.07 -0.80 18.72
C TYR A 231 5.91 -1.69 18.26
N LEU A 232 5.57 -2.74 19.01
CA LEU A 232 4.45 -3.61 18.71
C LEU A 232 3.12 -2.83 18.73
N TYR A 233 2.95 -1.90 19.66
CA TYR A 233 1.80 -0.99 19.68
C TYR A 233 1.74 -0.09 18.44
N TRP A 234 2.88 0.51 18.03
CA TRP A 234 2.97 1.27 16.78
C TRP A 234 2.63 0.41 15.56
N TYR A 235 3.13 -0.83 15.51
CA TYR A 235 2.88 -1.77 14.42
C TYR A 235 1.38 -2.10 14.30
N MET A 236 0.72 -2.37 15.43
CA MET A 236 -0.71 -2.69 15.44
C MET A 236 -1.62 -1.49 15.17
N THR A 237 -1.15 -0.26 15.39
CA THR A 237 -1.99 0.94 15.26
C THR A 237 -1.62 1.76 14.04
N ALA A 238 -0.39 2.27 13.96
CA ALA A 238 0.05 3.15 12.89
C ALA A 238 0.33 2.39 11.59
N TYR A 239 1.13 1.31 11.64
CA TYR A 239 1.41 0.51 10.42
C TYR A 239 0.13 -0.13 9.89
N ARG A 240 -0.67 -0.77 10.77
CA ARG A 240 -1.98 -1.31 10.40
C ARG A 240 -2.88 -0.27 9.72
N SER A 241 -2.93 0.97 10.22
CA SER A 241 -3.79 2.01 9.64
C SER A 241 -3.39 2.41 8.22
N GLY A 242 -2.10 2.29 7.86
CA GLY A 242 -1.61 2.52 6.50
C GLY A 242 -1.78 1.33 5.56
N GLU A 243 -1.92 0.13 6.12
CA GLU A 243 -2.09 -1.10 5.35
C GLU A 243 -3.58 -1.37 5.10
N LYS A 244 -3.95 -2.02 3.99
CA LYS A 244 -5.35 -2.47 3.76
C LYS A 244 -5.57 -3.91 4.20
N HIS A 245 -4.49 -4.70 4.24
CA HIS A 245 -4.48 -6.13 4.51
C HIS A 245 -4.24 -6.49 5.98
N ARG A 246 -4.57 -7.72 6.35
CA ARG A 246 -4.32 -8.31 7.67
C ARG A 246 -2.82 -8.54 7.89
N ILE A 247 -2.20 -7.64 8.66
CA ILE A 247 -0.75 -7.66 8.92
C ILE A 247 -0.26 -8.97 9.60
N PRO A 248 0.97 -9.43 9.30
CA PRO A 248 1.56 -10.60 9.96
C PRO A 248 1.75 -10.48 11.48
N LEU A 249 1.35 -11.51 12.24
CA LEU A 249 1.65 -11.67 13.66
C LEU A 249 1.96 -13.13 13.96
N SER A 250 3.06 -13.39 14.68
CA SER A 250 3.38 -14.75 15.11
C SER A 250 2.42 -15.27 16.18
N ALA A 251 2.32 -16.59 16.32
CA ALA A 251 1.54 -17.22 17.38
C ALA A 251 1.97 -16.74 18.78
N GLN A 252 3.29 -16.55 19.00
CA GLN A 252 3.83 -16.07 20.27
C GLN A 252 3.42 -14.62 20.57
N GLN A 253 3.44 -13.74 19.56
CA GLN A 253 2.96 -12.36 19.73
C GLN A 253 1.47 -12.30 20.03
N ILE A 254 0.66 -13.12 19.35
CA ILE A 254 -0.78 -13.22 19.63
C ILE A 254 -1.01 -13.67 21.07
N ALA A 255 -0.32 -14.72 21.51
CA ALA A 255 -0.38 -15.20 22.89
C ALA A 255 0.06 -14.13 23.89
N TYR A 256 1.12 -13.39 23.59
CA TYR A 256 1.60 -12.27 24.39
C TYR A 256 0.54 -11.16 24.48
N LEU A 257 -0.04 -10.72 23.37
CA LEU A 257 -1.04 -9.64 23.37
C LEU A 257 -2.35 -10.06 24.08
N ASN A 258 -2.72 -11.34 23.98
CA ASN A 258 -3.90 -11.91 24.63
C ASN A 258 -3.66 -12.30 26.10
N ALA A 259 -2.43 -12.24 26.62
CA ALA A 259 -2.13 -12.64 27.98
C ALA A 259 -2.91 -11.80 29.00
N PRO A 260 -3.61 -12.43 29.97
CA PRO A 260 -4.40 -11.71 30.96
C PRO A 260 -3.49 -10.89 31.88
N GLN A 261 -3.86 -9.63 32.11
CA GLN A 261 -3.20 -8.74 33.06
C GLN A 261 -3.86 -8.89 34.43
N THR A 262 -3.09 -9.42 35.39
CA THR A 262 -3.56 -9.57 36.77
C THR A 262 -3.38 -8.24 37.50
N MET A 263 -4.47 -7.66 37.97
CA MET A 263 -4.47 -6.47 38.82
C MET A 263 -4.93 -6.87 40.22
N GLY A 264 -4.09 -6.60 41.23
CA GLY A 264 -4.43 -6.92 42.62
C GLY A 264 -5.77 -6.30 43.03
N GLY A 265 -6.69 -7.12 43.56
CA GLY A 265 -8.01 -6.68 44.01
C GLY A 265 -9.11 -6.65 42.94
N GLN A 266 -8.86 -7.15 41.72
CA GLN A 266 -9.87 -7.31 40.67
C GLN A 266 -10.24 -8.80 40.49
N THR A 267 -11.52 -9.13 40.33
CA THR A 267 -12.00 -10.50 40.12
C THR A 267 -11.95 -10.93 38.66
N SER A 268 -11.96 -9.99 37.71
CA SER A 268 -11.85 -10.23 36.27
C SER A 268 -10.57 -9.61 35.72
N THR A 269 -10.00 -10.22 34.67
CA THR A 269 -8.78 -9.74 34.00
C THR A 269 -9.07 -9.27 32.58
N LEU A 270 -8.36 -8.25 32.14
CA LEU A 270 -8.32 -7.82 30.74
C LEU A 270 -7.08 -8.40 30.05
N THR A 271 -7.12 -8.59 28.73
CA THR A 271 -5.89 -8.92 27.99
C THR A 271 -4.93 -7.74 27.98
N ARG A 272 -3.64 -8.00 27.73
CA ARG A 272 -2.61 -6.95 27.63
C ARG A 272 -2.99 -5.88 26.61
N VAL A 273 -3.40 -6.28 25.41
CA VAL A 273 -3.79 -5.33 24.37
C VAL A 273 -5.05 -4.53 24.72
N MET A 274 -6.05 -5.17 25.36
CA MET A 274 -7.23 -4.45 25.84
C MET A 274 -6.83 -3.35 26.83
N TRP A 275 -5.91 -3.66 27.74
CA TRP A 275 -5.40 -2.69 28.70
C TRP A 275 -4.69 -1.52 28.02
N TRP A 276 -3.77 -1.79 27.09
CA TRP A 276 -3.07 -0.75 26.32
C TRP A 276 -4.02 0.19 25.60
N ARG A 277 -5.08 -0.35 24.98
CA ARG A 277 -6.07 0.42 24.23
C ARG A 277 -7.00 1.20 25.16
N LEU A 278 -7.39 0.60 26.28
CA LEU A 278 -8.23 1.24 27.29
C LEU A 278 -7.53 2.45 27.93
N MET A 279 -6.20 2.44 28.05
CA MET A 279 -5.43 3.60 28.52
C MET A 279 -5.64 4.86 27.67
N GLY A 280 -6.01 4.71 26.39
CA GLY A 280 -6.38 5.80 25.50
C GLY A 280 -7.83 6.28 25.64
N ARG A 281 -8.63 5.71 26.56
CA ARG A 281 -10.07 5.99 26.75
C ARG A 281 -10.38 6.46 28.18
N PRO A 282 -10.09 7.72 28.52
CA PRO A 282 -10.35 8.26 29.86
C PRO A 282 -11.82 8.16 30.29
N ASP A 283 -12.75 8.25 29.33
CA ASP A 283 -14.19 8.13 29.53
C ASP A 283 -14.61 6.75 30.05
N MET A 284 -13.96 5.69 29.57
CA MET A 284 -14.20 4.32 30.01
C MET A 284 -13.41 3.99 31.27
N LEU A 285 -12.14 4.41 31.36
CA LEU A 285 -11.31 4.22 32.54
C LEU A 285 -11.96 4.79 33.81
N GLY A 286 -12.58 5.97 33.72
CA GLY A 286 -13.26 6.58 34.86
C GLY A 286 -14.46 5.80 35.39
N ARG A 287 -14.98 4.83 34.62
CA ARG A 287 -16.12 3.97 34.98
C ARG A 287 -15.73 2.49 35.13
N LEU A 288 -14.44 2.17 35.00
CA LEU A 288 -13.96 0.80 35.00
C LEU A 288 -14.19 0.14 36.37
N ASN A 289 -14.95 -0.96 36.38
CA ASN A 289 -15.12 -1.80 37.56
C ASN A 289 -15.07 -3.28 37.14
N LEU A 290 -13.89 -3.89 37.25
CA LEU A 290 -13.68 -5.30 36.88
C LEU A 290 -14.24 -6.29 37.92
N ASN A 291 -14.72 -5.78 39.07
CA ASN A 291 -15.40 -6.57 40.08
C ASN A 291 -16.91 -6.70 39.84
N ASP A 292 -17.48 -5.85 38.97
CA ASP A 292 -18.86 -5.93 38.53
C ASP A 292 -18.96 -6.63 37.19
N ARG A 293 -19.81 -7.67 37.12
CA ARG A 293 -19.90 -8.52 35.93
C ARG A 293 -20.46 -7.78 34.72
N ASP A 294 -21.46 -6.93 34.89
CA ASP A 294 -22.06 -6.21 33.76
C ASP A 294 -21.13 -5.12 33.24
N ALA A 295 -20.45 -4.39 34.13
CA ALA A 295 -19.42 -3.43 33.74
C ALA A 295 -18.23 -4.11 33.04
N TYR A 296 -17.82 -5.30 33.49
CA TYR A 296 -16.81 -6.10 32.80
C TYR A 296 -17.26 -6.50 31.39
N LEU A 297 -18.50 -7.01 31.25
CA LEU A 297 -19.07 -7.35 29.95
C LEU A 297 -19.22 -6.13 29.01
N ASP A 298 -19.46 -4.93 29.55
CA ASP A 298 -19.48 -3.69 28.76
C ASP A 298 -18.09 -3.35 28.18
N VAL A 299 -17.01 -3.60 28.95
CA VAL A 299 -15.63 -3.46 28.44
C VAL A 299 -15.35 -4.49 27.36
N LEU A 300 -15.74 -5.76 27.56
CA LEU A 300 -15.57 -6.79 26.53
C LEU A 300 -16.37 -6.45 25.26
N PHE A 301 -17.59 -5.96 25.42
CA PHE A 301 -18.45 -5.55 24.30
C PHE A 301 -17.84 -4.38 23.52
N TRP A 302 -17.35 -3.35 24.21
CA TRP A 302 -16.59 -2.26 23.59
C TRP A 302 -15.40 -2.80 22.77
N TRP A 303 -14.61 -3.70 23.37
CA TRP A 303 -13.44 -4.28 22.71
C TRP A 303 -13.81 -4.95 21.39
N VAL A 304 -14.76 -5.89 21.42
CA VAL A 304 -15.10 -6.68 20.22
C VAL A 304 -15.93 -5.91 19.18
N HIS A 305 -16.75 -4.95 19.62
CA HIS A 305 -17.67 -4.26 18.72
C HIS A 305 -17.06 -3.00 18.12
N GLN A 306 -16.33 -2.23 18.93
CA GLN A 306 -15.92 -0.85 18.61
C GLN A 306 -14.43 -0.67 18.40
N ASP A 307 -13.56 -1.41 19.10
CA ASP A 307 -12.11 -1.19 19.00
C ASP A 307 -11.44 -2.21 18.07
N VAL A 308 -11.33 -3.47 18.50
CA VAL A 308 -10.46 -4.49 17.86
C VAL A 308 -10.77 -4.73 16.38
N ALA A 309 -12.05 -4.65 16.03
CA ALA A 309 -12.51 -4.92 14.67
C ALA A 309 -12.29 -3.75 13.71
N THR A 310 -12.15 -2.52 14.22
CA THR A 310 -11.78 -1.37 13.38
C THR A 310 -10.31 -1.42 12.96
N LEU A 311 -9.50 -2.14 13.73
CA LEU A 311 -8.09 -2.41 13.47
C LEU A 311 -7.87 -3.74 12.72
N TYR A 312 -8.94 -4.46 12.39
CA TYR A 312 -8.90 -5.79 11.76
C TYR A 312 -8.16 -6.85 12.59
N PHE A 313 -8.36 -6.87 13.91
CA PHE A 313 -7.80 -7.90 14.80
C PHE A 313 -8.87 -8.77 15.48
N GLU A 314 -10.13 -8.67 15.04
CA GLU A 314 -11.25 -9.49 15.52
C GLU A 314 -11.03 -11.01 15.30
N ASP A 315 -10.09 -11.35 14.42
CA ASP A 315 -9.68 -12.71 14.12
C ASP A 315 -8.68 -13.30 15.12
N CYS A 316 -7.80 -12.49 15.72
CA CYS A 316 -6.70 -13.00 16.55
C CYS A 316 -6.58 -12.39 17.96
N LEU A 317 -7.14 -11.21 18.22
CA LEU A 317 -7.04 -10.53 19.53
C LEU A 317 -8.36 -10.55 20.31
N VAL A 318 -9.20 -11.54 20.00
CA VAL A 318 -10.40 -11.87 20.78
C VAL A 318 -10.29 -13.34 21.19
N PRO A 319 -9.72 -13.62 22.39
CA PRO A 319 -9.65 -14.97 22.94
C PRO A 319 -11.03 -15.64 23.01
N GLU A 320 -11.08 -16.97 22.96
CA GLU A 320 -12.37 -17.66 22.95
C GLU A 320 -13.13 -17.48 24.26
N GLU A 321 -12.45 -17.29 25.40
CA GLU A 321 -13.07 -17.01 26.69
C GLU A 321 -13.86 -15.68 26.67
N VAL A 322 -13.36 -14.68 25.93
CA VAL A 322 -14.04 -13.39 25.72
C VAL A 322 -15.27 -13.60 24.84
N ALA A 323 -15.13 -14.37 23.76
CA ALA A 323 -16.24 -14.69 22.87
C ALA A 323 -17.33 -15.50 23.60
N GLU A 324 -16.96 -16.47 24.44
CA GLU A 324 -17.85 -17.28 25.26
C GLU A 324 -18.63 -16.45 26.27
N ALA A 325 -17.95 -15.56 27.00
CA ALA A 325 -18.60 -14.66 27.97
C ALA A 325 -19.68 -13.78 27.31
N LEU A 326 -19.42 -13.32 26.09
CA LEU A 326 -20.35 -12.51 25.29
C LEU A 326 -21.42 -13.35 24.56
N ARG A 327 -21.13 -14.61 24.24
CA ARG A 327 -22.07 -15.57 23.64
C ARG A 327 -23.07 -16.12 24.65
N GLU A 328 -22.73 -16.10 25.95
CA GLU A 328 -23.58 -16.63 27.01
C GLU A 328 -24.99 -16.03 26.97
N VAL A 329 -26.00 -16.88 27.16
CA VAL A 329 -27.39 -16.46 27.33
C VAL A 329 -27.69 -16.33 28.83
N PRO A 330 -28.17 -15.16 29.30
CA PRO A 330 -28.52 -14.95 30.70
C PRO A 330 -29.50 -16.01 31.21
N PRO A 331 -29.32 -16.58 32.42
CA PRO A 331 -30.18 -17.63 32.96
C PRO A 331 -31.68 -17.31 32.88
N ALA A 332 -32.05 -16.05 33.14
CA ALA A 332 -33.43 -15.58 33.08
C ALA A 332 -34.08 -15.67 31.69
N ARG A 333 -33.30 -15.77 30.61
CA ARG A 333 -33.79 -15.78 29.23
C ARG A 333 -33.61 -17.13 28.52
N ARG A 334 -32.97 -18.14 29.14
CA ARG A 334 -32.63 -19.42 28.47
C ARG A 334 -33.84 -20.19 27.94
N LEU A 335 -35.00 -20.06 28.58
CA LEU A 335 -36.24 -20.72 28.14
C LEU A 335 -37.05 -19.91 27.11
N ALA A 336 -36.64 -18.69 26.79
CA ALA A 336 -37.32 -17.86 25.82
C ALA A 336 -37.04 -18.37 24.40
N ALA A 337 -38.01 -18.25 23.48
CA ALA A 337 -37.76 -18.50 22.06
C ALA A 337 -36.75 -17.48 21.51
N PHE A 338 -35.74 -17.95 20.78
CA PHE A 338 -34.61 -17.16 20.25
C PHE A 338 -33.96 -16.28 21.33
N PRO A 339 -33.38 -16.87 22.40
CA PRO A 339 -32.88 -16.09 23.51
C PRO A 339 -31.61 -15.33 23.15
N LEU A 340 -31.55 -14.04 23.49
CA LEU A 340 -30.40 -13.18 23.17
C LEU A 340 -29.19 -13.50 24.04
N SER A 341 -28.01 -13.57 23.42
CA SER A 341 -26.73 -13.56 24.13
C SER A 341 -26.45 -12.22 24.79
N GLN A 342 -25.47 -12.18 25.70
CA GLN A 342 -24.97 -10.94 26.31
C GLN A 342 -24.55 -9.91 25.25
N PHE A 343 -23.92 -10.37 24.16
CA PHE A 343 -23.57 -9.54 23.01
C PHE A 343 -24.80 -9.00 22.28
N ALA A 344 -25.74 -9.87 21.88
CA ALA A 344 -26.89 -9.45 21.08
C ALA A 344 -27.77 -8.44 21.84
N ALA A 345 -27.93 -8.62 23.15
CA ALA A 345 -28.64 -7.66 24.01
C ALA A 345 -27.93 -6.29 24.04
N ARG A 346 -26.60 -6.25 24.20
CA ARG A 346 -25.80 -5.02 24.20
C ARG A 346 -25.75 -4.36 22.82
N PHE A 347 -25.66 -5.15 21.76
CA PHE A 347 -25.71 -4.68 20.39
C PHE A 347 -27.03 -3.95 20.08
N HIS A 348 -28.17 -4.51 20.50
CA HIS A 348 -29.46 -3.79 20.42
C HIS A 348 -29.52 -2.58 21.36
N ALA A 349 -28.94 -2.69 22.56
CA ALA A 349 -28.89 -1.60 23.52
C ALA A 349 -28.16 -0.37 22.96
N GLU A 350 -27.04 -0.58 22.27
CA GLU A 350 -26.23 0.50 21.70
C GLU A 350 -26.76 1.01 20.36
N ASN A 351 -27.35 0.15 19.52
CA ASN A 351 -27.70 0.51 18.16
C ASN A 351 -29.06 1.25 18.07
N PRO A 352 -29.08 2.58 17.86
CA PRO A 352 -30.33 3.35 17.89
C PRO A 352 -31.24 3.02 16.71
N LYS A 353 -30.67 2.53 15.59
CA LYS A 353 -31.42 2.18 14.39
C LYS A 353 -32.29 0.95 14.60
N LEU A 354 -31.99 0.10 15.58
CA LEU A 354 -32.70 -1.17 15.82
C LEU A 354 -33.68 -1.09 17.00
N LYS A 355 -33.88 0.08 17.60
CA LYS A 355 -34.77 0.28 18.76
C LYS A 355 -36.25 0.01 18.48
N PHE A 356 -36.64 -0.06 17.21
CA PHE A 356 -37.99 -0.47 16.83
C PHE A 356 -38.23 -1.97 17.03
N LEU A 357 -37.18 -2.78 17.21
CA LEU A 357 -37.30 -4.20 17.54
C LEU A 357 -37.63 -4.36 19.02
N ASP A 358 -38.81 -4.91 19.32
CA ASP A 358 -39.19 -5.29 20.68
C ASP A 358 -38.56 -6.64 21.07
N ILE A 359 -37.42 -6.57 21.77
CA ILE A 359 -36.65 -7.74 22.20
C ILE A 359 -37.31 -8.55 23.33
N GLU A 360 -38.42 -8.08 23.90
CA GLU A 360 -39.21 -8.87 24.85
C GLU A 360 -40.10 -9.88 24.11
N THR A 361 -40.38 -9.66 22.82
CA THR A 361 -41.11 -10.60 21.96
C THR A 361 -40.18 -11.62 21.28
N ALA A 362 -40.70 -12.81 20.96
CA ALA A 362 -39.95 -13.82 20.21
C ALA A 362 -39.61 -13.35 18.79
N GLU A 363 -40.53 -12.65 18.13
CA GLU A 363 -40.35 -12.11 16.78
C GLU A 363 -39.25 -11.03 16.74
N GLY A 364 -39.24 -10.09 17.70
CA GLY A 364 -38.20 -9.06 17.77
C GLY A 364 -36.82 -9.65 18.06
N ARG A 365 -36.71 -10.67 18.93
CA ARG A 365 -35.44 -11.37 19.15
C ARG A 365 -34.97 -12.11 17.90
N LYS A 366 -35.82 -12.92 17.28
CA LYS A 366 -35.52 -13.63 16.02
C LYS A 366 -35.05 -12.66 14.94
N THR A 367 -35.74 -11.54 14.77
CA THR A 367 -35.39 -10.49 13.80
C THR A 367 -34.02 -9.87 14.08
N LEU A 368 -33.69 -9.61 15.35
CA LEU A 368 -32.36 -9.13 15.73
C LEU A 368 -31.25 -10.13 15.38
N MET A 369 -31.51 -11.43 15.54
CA MET A 369 -30.53 -12.45 15.12
C MET A 369 -30.35 -12.48 13.61
N LEU A 370 -31.44 -12.41 12.85
CA LEU A 370 -31.41 -12.32 11.39
C LEU A 370 -30.64 -11.09 10.91
N VAL A 371 -30.79 -9.95 11.61
CA VAL A 371 -29.97 -8.73 11.39
C VAL A 371 -28.48 -9.02 11.58
N LEU A 372 -28.10 -9.72 12.65
CA LEU A 372 -26.69 -10.06 12.90
C LEU A 372 -26.14 -11.04 11.85
N LEU A 373 -26.93 -12.01 11.40
CA LEU A 373 -26.56 -12.92 10.30
C LEU A 373 -26.40 -12.16 8.98
N LEU A 374 -27.23 -11.16 8.70
CA LEU A 374 -27.07 -10.29 7.53
C LEU A 374 -25.80 -9.43 7.65
N GLN A 375 -25.54 -8.86 8.84
CA GLN A 375 -24.33 -8.06 9.12
C GLN A 375 -23.04 -8.86 9.03
N ALA A 376 -23.10 -10.18 9.20
CA ALA A 376 -21.95 -11.07 9.03
C ALA A 376 -21.32 -11.01 7.62
N ALA A 377 -22.05 -10.51 6.61
CA ALA A 377 -21.46 -10.23 5.29
C ALA A 377 -20.31 -9.21 5.32
N GLN A 378 -20.33 -8.29 6.29
CA GLN A 378 -19.25 -7.33 6.54
C GLN A 378 -18.41 -7.70 7.77
N ARG A 379 -19.05 -8.26 8.79
CA ARG A 379 -18.48 -8.54 10.12
C ARG A 379 -18.73 -9.99 10.51
N PRO A 380 -18.06 -10.97 9.87
CA PRO A 380 -18.31 -12.38 10.12
C PRO A 380 -18.00 -12.80 11.57
N ASP A 381 -17.14 -12.05 12.27
CA ASP A 381 -16.85 -12.22 13.69
C ASP A 381 -18.10 -12.15 14.59
N LEU A 382 -19.15 -11.44 14.18
CA LEU A 382 -20.41 -11.34 14.95
C LEU A 382 -21.02 -12.72 15.23
N LEU A 383 -20.81 -13.67 14.33
CA LEU A 383 -21.29 -15.04 14.48
C LEU A 383 -20.62 -15.76 15.64
N ARG A 384 -19.44 -15.32 16.11
CA ARG A 384 -18.78 -15.84 17.31
C ARG A 384 -19.53 -15.48 18.60
N TYR A 385 -20.44 -14.50 18.59
CA TYR A 385 -21.15 -14.06 19.79
C TYR A 385 -22.63 -14.52 19.84
N ILE A 386 -23.03 -15.37 18.89
CA ILE A 386 -24.38 -15.96 18.82
C ILE A 386 -24.29 -17.46 19.17
N PRO A 387 -25.23 -18.04 19.94
CA PRO A 387 -25.25 -19.48 20.18
C PRO A 387 -25.42 -20.28 18.88
N GLN A 388 -24.61 -21.33 18.71
CA GLN A 388 -24.54 -22.12 17.48
C GLN A 388 -25.89 -22.70 17.07
N GLU A 389 -26.63 -23.25 18.03
CA GLU A 389 -27.96 -23.82 17.81
C GLU A 389 -28.94 -22.83 17.17
N GLN A 390 -28.81 -21.53 17.48
CA GLN A 390 -29.66 -20.49 16.92
C GLN A 390 -29.25 -20.12 15.49
N ILE A 391 -27.95 -20.08 15.20
CA ILE A 391 -27.46 -19.92 13.82
C ILE A 391 -27.95 -21.10 12.96
N ASP A 392 -27.81 -22.31 13.47
CA ASP A 392 -28.22 -23.53 12.76
C ASP A 392 -29.72 -23.56 12.53
N ALA A 393 -30.53 -23.16 13.53
CA ALA A 393 -31.98 -23.06 13.37
C ALA A 393 -32.41 -22.02 12.32
N LEU A 394 -31.74 -20.87 12.24
CA LEU A 394 -32.07 -19.80 11.28
C LEU A 394 -31.60 -20.11 9.85
N LEU A 395 -30.60 -20.98 9.70
CA LEU A 395 -30.06 -21.42 8.41
C LEU A 395 -30.62 -22.77 7.95
N ALA A 396 -31.38 -23.47 8.80
CA ALA A 396 -31.99 -24.74 8.46
C ALA A 396 -33.05 -24.55 7.35
N PRO A 397 -33.17 -25.51 6.41
CA PRO A 397 -34.27 -25.50 5.45
C PRO A 397 -35.63 -25.54 6.17
N GLY A 398 -36.64 -24.89 5.59
CA GLY A 398 -38.02 -24.99 6.09
C GLY A 398 -38.52 -26.44 6.09
N ALA A 399 -39.61 -26.72 6.81
CA ALA A 399 -40.11 -28.08 7.08
C ALA A 399 -40.35 -28.97 5.83
N SER A 400 -40.53 -28.38 4.64
CA SER A 400 -40.69 -29.07 3.35
C SER A 400 -39.45 -29.00 2.44
N GLY A 401 -38.27 -28.67 2.99
CA GLY A 401 -37.06 -28.39 2.21
C GLY A 401 -37.03 -27.01 1.55
N GLY A 402 -37.90 -26.09 2.01
CA GLY A 402 -37.99 -24.71 1.51
C GLY A 402 -36.89 -23.78 2.03
N ALA A 403 -36.96 -22.50 1.63
CA ALA A 403 -36.06 -21.44 2.05
C ALA A 403 -35.85 -21.36 3.57
N SER A 404 -34.63 -21.02 3.99
CA SER A 404 -34.31 -20.79 5.41
C SER A 404 -34.91 -19.48 5.92
N GLU A 405 -34.95 -19.30 7.25
CA GLU A 405 -35.43 -18.05 7.86
C GLU A 405 -34.58 -16.84 7.43
N LEU A 406 -33.26 -17.02 7.27
CA LEU A 406 -32.38 -15.98 6.73
C LEU A 406 -32.73 -15.63 5.28
N GLU A 407 -32.95 -16.64 4.45
CA GLU A 407 -33.30 -16.45 3.04
C GLU A 407 -34.63 -15.72 2.89
N LEU A 408 -35.67 -16.14 3.64
CA LEU A 408 -36.97 -15.47 3.66
C LEU A 408 -36.85 -14.01 4.12
N PHE A 409 -36.05 -13.76 5.17
CA PHE A 409 -35.83 -12.42 5.68
C PHE A 409 -35.16 -11.52 4.64
N ILE A 410 -34.09 -11.98 3.99
CA ILE A 410 -33.37 -11.20 2.97
C ILE A 410 -34.26 -10.91 1.77
N ASN A 411 -35.02 -11.91 1.29
CA ASN A 411 -35.91 -11.72 0.16
C ASN A 411 -37.05 -10.74 0.48
N ALA A 412 -37.61 -10.78 1.69
CA ALA A 412 -38.60 -9.80 2.12
C ALA A 412 -38.03 -8.36 2.21
N LEU A 413 -36.73 -8.21 2.51
CA LEU A 413 -36.07 -6.90 2.45
C LEU A 413 -35.87 -6.40 1.02
N LEU A 414 -35.77 -7.29 0.03
CA LEU A 414 -35.58 -6.97 -1.39
C LEU A 414 -36.87 -6.60 -2.14
N GLU A 415 -38.04 -7.02 -1.64
CA GLU A 415 -39.33 -6.67 -2.24
C GLU A 415 -39.63 -5.15 -2.10
N GLU A 416 -39.29 -4.37 -3.12
CA GLU A 416 -39.65 -2.95 -3.23
C GLU A 416 -41.15 -2.76 -3.51
N GLY A 417 -41.73 -1.70 -2.94
CA GLY A 417 -42.97 -1.12 -3.45
C GLY A 417 -42.65 -0.21 -4.65
N ASP A 418 -43.30 -0.47 -5.78
CA ASP A 418 -43.40 0.32 -7.01
C ASP A 418 -42.16 0.57 -7.91
N GLU A 419 -40.94 0.12 -7.59
CA GLU A 419 -39.85 0.00 -8.60
C GLU A 419 -39.37 -1.45 -8.81
N PRO A 420 -39.07 -1.87 -10.07
CA PRO A 420 -38.58 -3.21 -10.33
C PRO A 420 -37.05 -3.19 -10.26
N THR A 421 -36.41 -3.74 -9.23
CA THR A 421 -35.06 -4.33 -9.40
C THR A 421 -34.57 -5.03 -8.13
N LEU A 422 -34.68 -6.36 -8.10
CA LEU A 422 -33.69 -7.37 -7.67
C LEU A 422 -34.40 -8.73 -7.59
N GLN A 423 -33.87 -9.76 -8.26
CA GLN A 423 -34.48 -11.09 -8.22
C GLN A 423 -34.32 -11.72 -6.82
N PRO A 424 -35.30 -12.54 -6.37
CA PRO A 424 -35.14 -13.33 -5.15
C PRO A 424 -33.83 -14.12 -5.16
N ILE A 425 -33.14 -14.12 -4.03
CA ILE A 425 -31.84 -14.78 -3.87
C ILE A 425 -32.06 -16.13 -3.21
N ALA A 426 -31.58 -17.19 -3.84
CA ALA A 426 -31.43 -18.50 -3.21
C ALA A 426 -30.21 -18.48 -2.29
N LEU A 427 -30.38 -18.71 -0.99
CA LEU A 427 -29.33 -18.62 0.02
C LEU A 427 -29.37 -19.82 0.99
N PRO A 428 -29.14 -21.05 0.50
CA PRO A 428 -28.98 -22.19 1.38
C PRO A 428 -27.71 -22.02 2.23
N ARG A 429 -27.65 -22.74 3.36
CA ARG A 429 -26.51 -22.72 4.30
C ARG A 429 -25.15 -22.84 3.60
N ALA A 430 -25.03 -23.71 2.59
CA ALA A 430 -23.78 -23.90 1.86
C ALA A 430 -23.32 -22.64 1.12
N ARG A 431 -24.24 -21.91 0.48
CA ARG A 431 -23.94 -20.66 -0.23
C ARG A 431 -23.60 -19.54 0.75
N TYR A 432 -24.32 -19.44 1.87
CA TYR A 432 -23.99 -18.49 2.93
C TYR A 432 -22.60 -18.78 3.54
N ALA A 433 -22.28 -20.05 3.80
CA ALA A 433 -20.95 -20.44 4.28
C ALA A 433 -19.84 -20.10 3.26
N ALA A 434 -20.06 -20.36 1.96
CA ALA A 434 -19.11 -19.99 0.91
C ALA A 434 -18.90 -18.46 0.82
N ALA A 435 -19.98 -17.69 0.96
CA ALA A 435 -19.92 -16.23 1.02
C ALA A 435 -19.07 -15.73 2.19
N LEU A 436 -19.23 -16.33 3.39
CA LEU A 436 -18.41 -15.99 4.57
C LEU A 436 -16.94 -16.37 4.41
N ARG A 437 -16.62 -17.46 3.69
CA ARG A 437 -15.21 -17.84 3.41
C ARG A 437 -14.49 -16.81 2.56
N ARG A 438 -15.19 -16.10 1.65
CA ARG A 438 -14.63 -14.93 0.94
C ARG A 438 -14.32 -13.75 1.86
N LYS A 439 -14.79 -13.78 3.11
CA LYS A 439 -14.42 -12.87 4.20
C LYS A 439 -13.52 -13.55 5.24
N TYR A 440 -12.82 -14.60 4.82
CA TYR A 440 -11.86 -15.36 5.61
C TYR A 440 -12.45 -16.05 6.84
N PHE A 441 -13.76 -16.33 6.86
CA PHE A 441 -14.43 -16.94 8.01
C PHE A 441 -15.09 -18.27 7.64
N ASP A 442 -14.78 -19.32 8.39
CA ASP A 442 -15.40 -20.63 8.22
C ASP A 442 -16.56 -20.81 9.20
N LEU A 443 -17.77 -20.93 8.66
CA LEU A 443 -19.00 -21.05 9.45
C LEU A 443 -19.04 -22.33 10.31
N GLY A 444 -18.42 -23.42 9.84
CA GLY A 444 -18.47 -24.71 10.53
C GLY A 444 -17.63 -24.72 11.81
N SER A 445 -16.37 -24.27 11.70
CA SER A 445 -15.44 -24.13 12.82
C SER A 445 -15.62 -22.85 13.62
N ARG A 446 -16.32 -21.85 13.07
CA ARG A 446 -16.51 -20.50 13.63
C ARG A 446 -15.19 -19.75 13.86
N ALA A 447 -14.20 -20.08 13.04
CA ALA A 447 -12.87 -19.51 13.11
C ALA A 447 -12.53 -18.79 11.82
N PHE A 448 -11.62 -17.82 11.93
CA PHE A 448 -11.01 -17.21 10.77
C PHE A 448 -9.97 -18.16 10.15
N LEU A 449 -9.81 -18.05 8.84
CA LEU A 449 -8.87 -18.82 8.02
C LEU A 449 -7.49 -18.17 7.95
N THR A 450 -7.28 -17.07 8.66
CA THR A 450 -6.08 -16.20 8.61
C THR A 450 -4.88 -16.78 9.35
N PHE A 451 -4.87 -18.08 9.65
CA PHE A 451 -3.85 -18.75 10.45
C PHE A 451 -3.24 -19.94 9.71
N ASP A 452 -1.91 -20.03 9.75
CA ASP A 452 -1.19 -21.25 9.36
C ASP A 452 -1.32 -22.36 10.42
N GLN A 453 -0.69 -23.51 10.17
CA GLN A 453 -0.71 -24.65 11.09
C GLN A 453 0.03 -24.38 12.41
N ALA A 454 0.97 -23.42 12.43
CA ALA A 454 1.72 -23.03 13.63
C ALA A 454 0.99 -21.95 14.45
N GLY A 455 -0.16 -21.46 13.97
CA GLY A 455 -0.93 -20.41 14.63
C GLY A 455 -0.43 -18.99 14.33
N ASN A 456 0.44 -18.82 13.33
CA ASN A 456 0.83 -17.50 12.86
C ASN A 456 -0.27 -16.92 11.98
N ARG A 457 -0.51 -15.62 12.14
CA ARG A 457 -1.60 -14.91 11.50
C ARG A 457 -1.09 -14.03 10.38
N PHE A 458 -1.65 -14.14 9.18
CA PHE A 458 -1.35 -13.29 8.02
C PHE A 458 -2.41 -13.51 6.92
N GLU A 459 -2.53 -12.57 5.97
CA GLU A 459 -3.61 -12.62 4.99
C GLU A 459 -3.50 -13.77 3.99
N ALA A 460 -2.29 -14.07 3.49
CA ALA A 460 -2.08 -15.15 2.54
C ALA A 460 -2.58 -16.52 3.04
N ALA A 461 -2.59 -16.76 4.36
CA ALA A 461 -3.12 -17.99 4.95
C ALA A 461 -4.63 -18.19 4.71
N ALA A 462 -5.38 -17.10 4.53
CA ALA A 462 -6.81 -17.13 4.27
C ALA A 462 -7.17 -17.03 2.78
N MET A 463 -6.20 -16.75 1.92
CA MET A 463 -6.45 -16.64 0.50
C MET A 463 -6.71 -18.03 -0.12
N PRO A 464 -7.66 -18.14 -1.06
CA PRO A 464 -7.89 -19.38 -1.76
C PRO A 464 -6.66 -19.75 -2.58
N LEU A 465 -6.41 -21.06 -2.72
CA LEU A 465 -5.40 -21.53 -3.65
C LEU A 465 -5.78 -21.14 -5.08
N PRO A 466 -4.79 -20.84 -5.95
CA PRO A 466 -5.04 -20.67 -7.37
C PRO A 466 -5.78 -21.89 -7.93
N ASP A 467 -6.61 -21.67 -8.96
CA ASP A 467 -7.38 -22.75 -9.60
C ASP A 467 -6.44 -23.87 -10.08
N PRO A 468 -6.50 -25.07 -9.47
CA PRO A 468 -5.58 -26.16 -9.77
C PRO A 468 -5.84 -26.78 -11.14
N THR A 469 -6.98 -26.46 -11.79
CA THR A 469 -7.30 -26.93 -13.14
C THR A 469 -6.66 -26.07 -14.23
N ARG A 470 -6.09 -24.91 -13.86
CA ARG A 470 -5.30 -24.09 -14.79
C ARG A 470 -4.06 -24.85 -15.25
N ARG A 471 -3.64 -24.56 -16.47
CA ARG A 471 -2.40 -25.07 -17.07
C ARG A 471 -1.22 -24.78 -16.14
N GLU A 472 -0.46 -25.81 -15.79
CA GLU A 472 0.85 -25.65 -15.16
C GLU A 472 1.85 -25.14 -16.19
N VAL A 473 2.49 -24.00 -15.90
CA VAL A 473 3.51 -23.38 -16.77
C VAL A 473 4.92 -23.69 -16.26
N ASP A 474 5.93 -23.54 -17.12
CA ASP A 474 7.32 -23.68 -16.70
C ASP A 474 7.76 -22.50 -15.82
N VAL A 475 7.37 -21.27 -16.21
CA VAL A 475 7.73 -20.04 -15.48
C VAL A 475 6.52 -19.13 -15.29
N GLN A 476 6.29 -18.71 -14.05
CA GLN A 476 5.36 -17.63 -13.70
C GLN A 476 6.15 -16.38 -13.33
N LEU A 477 6.07 -15.34 -14.17
CA LEU A 477 6.67 -14.03 -13.94
C LEU A 477 5.72 -13.18 -13.10
N ILE A 478 6.15 -12.79 -11.90
CA ILE A 478 5.37 -11.98 -10.96
C ILE A 478 6.05 -10.61 -10.83
N GLY A 479 5.36 -9.54 -11.22
CA GLY A 479 5.91 -8.18 -11.16
C GLY A 479 4.94 -7.12 -11.65
N PRO A 480 5.31 -5.82 -11.60
CA PRO A 480 4.42 -4.71 -11.92
C PRO A 480 4.27 -4.49 -13.43
N LEU A 481 3.71 -5.49 -14.13
CA LEU A 481 3.50 -5.52 -15.58
C LEU A 481 2.65 -4.34 -16.07
N ALA A 482 1.63 -3.94 -15.30
CA ALA A 482 0.71 -2.85 -15.63
C ALA A 482 1.27 -1.45 -15.39
N LYS A 483 2.37 -1.31 -14.64
CA LYS A 483 2.86 0.01 -14.17
C LYS A 483 3.84 0.68 -15.14
N ALA A 484 3.70 1.99 -15.27
CA ALA A 484 4.60 2.87 -16.03
C ALA A 484 5.85 3.26 -15.19
N SER A 485 6.63 2.26 -14.76
CA SER A 485 7.86 2.44 -13.96
C SER A 485 9.05 1.75 -14.63
N GLY A 486 10.28 2.10 -14.22
CA GLY A 486 11.49 1.42 -14.70
C GLY A 486 11.50 -0.09 -14.36
N LEU A 487 11.00 -0.46 -13.18
CA LEU A 487 10.81 -1.86 -12.79
C LEU A 487 9.74 -2.54 -13.67
N GLY A 488 8.65 -1.85 -13.99
CA GLY A 488 7.62 -2.34 -14.91
C GLY A 488 8.15 -2.54 -16.34
N GLN A 489 8.99 -1.61 -16.84
CA GLN A 489 9.68 -1.77 -18.12
C GLN A 489 10.57 -3.00 -18.13
N ALA A 490 11.43 -3.16 -17.12
CA ALA A 490 12.29 -4.33 -16.97
C ALA A 490 11.49 -5.65 -16.85
N THR A 491 10.34 -5.62 -16.17
CA THR A 491 9.44 -6.78 -16.06
C THR A 491 8.87 -7.17 -17.43
N ARG A 492 8.42 -6.19 -18.23
CA ARG A 492 7.90 -6.44 -19.59
C ARG A 492 8.98 -6.94 -20.54
N LEU A 493 10.20 -6.38 -20.47
CA LEU A 493 11.35 -6.89 -21.21
C LEU A 493 11.69 -8.33 -20.79
N SER A 494 11.63 -8.64 -19.49
CA SER A 494 11.80 -10.02 -19.02
C SER A 494 10.70 -10.95 -19.55
N ALA A 495 9.45 -10.49 -19.69
CA ALA A 495 8.39 -11.27 -20.31
C ALA A 495 8.70 -11.58 -21.79
N GLU A 496 9.23 -10.61 -22.54
CA GLU A 496 9.66 -10.81 -23.93
C GLU A 496 10.85 -11.78 -24.03
N ILE A 497 11.89 -11.58 -23.22
CA ILE A 497 13.04 -12.49 -23.10
C ILE A 497 12.58 -13.92 -22.81
N LEU A 498 11.69 -14.09 -21.82
CA LEU A 498 11.17 -15.40 -21.44
C LEU A 498 10.40 -16.06 -22.58
N ARG A 499 9.59 -15.32 -23.36
CA ARG A 499 8.92 -15.84 -24.55
C ARG A 499 9.91 -16.32 -25.61
N ALA A 500 11.02 -15.59 -25.81
CA ALA A 500 12.07 -15.97 -26.74
C ALA A 500 12.84 -17.24 -26.33
N THR A 501 12.76 -17.67 -25.06
CA THR A 501 13.36 -18.95 -24.61
C THR A 501 12.63 -20.19 -25.13
N GLY A 502 11.37 -20.04 -25.57
CA GLY A 502 10.49 -21.15 -25.95
C GLY A 502 9.89 -21.93 -24.78
N LEU A 503 10.10 -21.49 -23.53
CA LEU A 503 9.45 -22.05 -22.35
C LEU A 503 7.98 -21.61 -22.26
N ASP A 504 7.18 -22.38 -21.52
CA ASP A 504 5.80 -21.98 -21.24
C ASP A 504 5.74 -20.96 -20.10
N VAL A 505 5.22 -19.75 -20.39
CA VAL A 505 5.32 -18.59 -19.50
C VAL A 505 3.94 -17.99 -19.21
N ARG A 506 3.71 -17.65 -17.95
CA ARG A 506 2.58 -16.82 -17.48
C ARG A 506 3.10 -15.51 -16.91
N GLY A 507 2.45 -14.38 -17.23
CA GLY A 507 2.68 -13.10 -16.56
C GLY A 507 1.56 -12.79 -15.56
N VAL A 508 1.92 -12.49 -14.32
CA VAL A 508 0.98 -12.10 -13.25
C VAL A 508 1.38 -10.73 -12.71
N ASP A 509 0.40 -9.83 -12.65
CA ASP A 509 0.64 -8.48 -12.15
C ASP A 509 0.74 -8.47 -10.62
N PHE A 510 1.73 -7.76 -10.11
CA PHE A 510 1.90 -7.48 -8.69
C PHE A 510 2.26 -6.01 -8.51
N ASP A 511 1.45 -5.28 -7.74
CA ASP A 511 1.60 -3.83 -7.60
C ASP A 511 1.56 -3.30 -6.17
N LEU A 512 1.53 -4.17 -5.15
CA LEU A 512 1.58 -3.73 -3.77
C LEU A 512 2.83 -2.86 -3.55
N ASP A 513 2.60 -1.64 -3.05
CA ASP A 513 3.61 -0.62 -2.78
C ASP A 513 4.28 0.01 -4.03
N ASN A 514 3.71 -0.15 -5.23
CA ASN A 514 4.16 0.57 -6.43
C ASN A 514 3.28 1.82 -6.69
N PRO A 515 3.77 3.04 -6.41
CA PRO A 515 2.98 4.27 -6.55
C PRO A 515 2.85 4.75 -8.01
N ALA A 516 3.52 4.10 -8.97
CA ALA A 516 3.49 4.52 -10.35
C ALA A 516 2.07 4.40 -10.96
N PRO A 517 1.67 5.30 -11.87
CA PRO A 517 0.40 5.15 -12.56
C PRO A 517 0.40 3.91 -13.46
N GLU A 518 -0.78 3.36 -13.68
CA GLU A 518 -1.01 2.40 -14.76
C GLU A 518 -0.93 3.11 -16.11
N GLY A 519 -0.22 2.53 -17.08
CA GLY A 519 -0.12 3.12 -18.42
C GLY A 519 1.10 2.67 -19.23
N PHE A 520 1.02 2.93 -20.55
CA PHE A 520 2.04 2.69 -21.58
C PHE A 520 2.39 1.24 -21.96
N SER A 521 1.59 0.22 -21.61
CA SER A 521 1.78 -1.14 -22.15
C SER A 521 0.65 -1.55 -23.09
N SER A 522 0.99 -1.66 -24.37
CA SER A 522 0.32 -2.53 -25.32
C SER A 522 0.89 -3.95 -25.19
N GLU A 523 0.01 -4.94 -25.08
CA GLU A 523 0.26 -6.37 -25.32
C GLU A 523 1.09 -7.19 -24.29
N THR A 524 0.75 -7.10 -23.00
CA THR A 524 1.01 -8.22 -22.08
C THR A 524 -0.31 -8.80 -21.60
N LEU A 525 -0.62 -10.06 -21.96
CA LEU A 525 -1.72 -10.81 -21.38
C LEU A 525 -1.38 -11.08 -19.92
N ILE A 526 -1.82 -10.18 -19.04
CA ILE A 526 -1.81 -10.40 -17.59
C ILE A 526 -2.85 -11.48 -17.31
N GLU A 527 -2.41 -12.55 -16.66
CA GLU A 527 -3.25 -13.66 -16.21
C GLU A 527 -3.33 -13.68 -14.67
N ASP A 528 -4.32 -14.36 -14.11
CA ASP A 528 -4.31 -14.64 -12.66
C ASP A 528 -3.27 -15.70 -12.31
N TYR A 529 -2.90 -15.76 -11.03
CA TYR A 529 -2.08 -16.83 -10.47
C TYR A 529 -2.60 -18.24 -10.85
N GLY A 530 -1.66 -19.17 -11.00
CA GLY A 530 -1.94 -20.59 -11.22
C GLY A 530 -0.72 -21.46 -10.94
N PRO A 531 -0.82 -22.79 -11.19
CA PRO A 531 0.32 -23.70 -11.01
C PRO A 531 1.51 -23.32 -11.89
N ALA A 532 2.72 -23.41 -11.32
CA ALA A 532 3.99 -23.13 -12.00
C ALA A 532 5.15 -23.91 -11.36
N LYS A 533 6.12 -24.33 -12.18
CA LYS A 533 7.34 -24.99 -11.67
C LYS A 533 8.34 -24.01 -11.07
N ILE A 534 8.46 -22.83 -11.69
CA ILE A 534 9.36 -21.74 -11.28
C ILE A 534 8.54 -20.46 -11.15
N ASN A 535 8.72 -19.74 -10.05
CA ASN A 535 8.29 -18.34 -9.94
C ASN A 535 9.51 -17.43 -10.13
N LEU A 536 9.42 -16.48 -11.06
CA LEU A 536 10.37 -15.38 -11.20
C LEU A 536 9.73 -14.11 -10.67
N LEU A 537 10.11 -13.71 -9.46
CA LEU A 537 9.64 -12.51 -8.78
C LEU A 537 10.50 -11.33 -9.25
N HIS A 538 9.98 -10.56 -10.19
CA HIS A 538 10.62 -9.35 -10.72
C HIS A 538 10.30 -8.14 -9.82
N LEU A 539 10.65 -8.29 -8.54
CA LEU A 539 10.44 -7.33 -7.47
C LEU A 539 11.78 -7.04 -6.81
N ASN A 540 11.99 -5.80 -6.35
CA ASN A 540 13.13 -5.54 -5.48
C ASN A 540 13.02 -6.33 -4.16
N ALA A 541 14.15 -6.61 -3.52
CA ALA A 541 14.25 -7.53 -2.39
C ALA A 541 13.34 -7.15 -1.21
N GLU A 542 13.18 -5.85 -0.95
CA GLU A 542 12.31 -5.33 0.09
C GLU A 542 10.82 -5.60 -0.17
N SER A 543 10.39 -5.79 -1.41
CA SER A 543 8.98 -6.02 -1.76
C SER A 543 8.60 -7.50 -1.76
N VAL A 544 9.57 -8.41 -1.81
CA VAL A 544 9.33 -9.86 -1.77
C VAL A 544 8.54 -10.30 -0.53
N PRO A 545 8.84 -9.84 0.71
CA PRO A 545 8.05 -10.21 1.89
C PRO A 545 6.56 -9.82 1.79
N LEU A 546 6.21 -8.76 1.05
CA LEU A 546 4.82 -8.35 0.85
C LEU A 546 4.07 -9.35 -0.03
N ALA A 547 4.73 -9.90 -1.06
CA ALA A 547 4.14 -10.93 -1.90
C ALA A 547 3.81 -12.19 -1.09
N TYR A 548 4.71 -12.64 -0.21
CA TYR A 548 4.43 -13.75 0.70
C TYR A 548 3.36 -13.41 1.75
N ALA A 549 3.33 -12.20 2.30
CA ALA A 549 2.37 -11.86 3.34
C ALA A 549 0.91 -11.75 2.84
N TYR A 550 0.73 -11.32 1.58
CA TYR A 550 -0.55 -10.81 1.09
C TYR A 550 -1.05 -11.37 -0.24
N GLN A 551 -0.35 -12.33 -0.86
CA GLN A 551 -0.80 -12.99 -2.10
C GLN A 551 -1.13 -14.47 -1.87
N PRO A 552 -1.89 -15.13 -2.77
CA PRO A 552 -2.14 -16.57 -2.67
C PRO A 552 -0.83 -17.37 -2.65
N ASP A 553 -0.85 -18.52 -1.97
CA ASP A 553 0.32 -19.40 -1.91
C ASP A 553 0.61 -20.06 -3.27
N VAL A 554 1.44 -19.40 -4.07
CA VAL A 554 2.04 -19.93 -5.30
C VAL A 554 3.50 -20.33 -5.10
N PHE A 555 4.05 -20.09 -3.92
CA PHE A 555 5.48 -20.22 -3.63
C PHE A 555 5.83 -21.61 -3.10
N SER A 556 4.92 -22.23 -2.34
CA SER A 556 5.10 -23.59 -1.85
C SER A 556 5.09 -24.59 -3.03
N GLY A 557 6.09 -25.48 -3.07
CA GLY A 557 6.23 -26.47 -4.14
C GLY A 557 6.87 -25.96 -5.44
N ALA A 558 7.01 -24.65 -5.61
CA ALA A 558 7.74 -24.04 -6.74
C ALA A 558 9.19 -23.68 -6.36
N TYR A 559 10.04 -23.50 -7.37
CA TYR A 559 11.36 -22.89 -7.23
C TYR A 559 11.23 -21.37 -7.37
N ASN A 560 11.63 -20.62 -6.35
CA ASN A 560 11.36 -19.18 -6.27
C ASN A 560 12.64 -18.36 -6.50
N ILE A 561 12.64 -17.57 -7.57
CA ILE A 561 13.76 -16.72 -7.99
C ILE A 561 13.38 -15.26 -7.75
N GLY A 562 14.19 -14.49 -7.03
CA GLY A 562 14.02 -13.04 -6.94
C GLY A 562 14.95 -12.33 -7.90
N TYR A 563 14.44 -11.39 -8.70
CA TYR A 563 15.25 -10.62 -9.63
C TYR A 563 15.38 -9.17 -9.19
N PHE A 564 16.55 -8.82 -8.66
CA PHE A 564 16.77 -7.57 -7.93
C PHE A 564 17.50 -6.51 -8.75
N PHE A 565 17.04 -5.26 -8.59
CA PHE A 565 17.72 -4.06 -9.06
C PHE A 565 18.03 -3.20 -7.83
N TRP A 566 19.31 -2.87 -7.62
CA TRP A 566 19.74 -2.13 -6.45
C TRP A 566 20.95 -1.25 -6.75
N GLU A 567 20.98 -0.08 -6.12
CA GLU A 567 21.92 0.99 -6.45
C GLU A 567 22.87 1.37 -5.30
N LEU A 568 22.87 0.66 -4.17
CA LEU A 568 23.95 0.78 -3.17
C LEU A 568 24.90 -0.41 -3.28
N ASP A 569 26.10 -0.25 -2.75
CA ASP A 569 27.20 -1.22 -2.77
C ASP A 569 27.00 -2.43 -1.83
N MET A 570 25.93 -2.42 -1.04
CA MET A 570 25.51 -3.52 -0.18
C MET A 570 23.99 -3.61 -0.02
N PRO A 571 23.43 -4.79 0.34
CA PRO A 571 22.01 -4.95 0.59
C PRO A 571 21.57 -4.15 1.81
N ALA A 572 20.39 -3.52 1.73
CA ALA A 572 19.77 -2.91 2.89
C ALA A 572 19.30 -3.97 3.91
N TYR A 573 19.16 -3.60 5.19
CA TYR A 573 18.72 -4.54 6.22
C TYR A 573 17.34 -5.15 5.94
N CYS A 574 16.42 -4.40 5.34
CA CYS A 574 15.10 -4.91 4.95
C CYS A 574 15.13 -5.92 3.79
N HIS A 575 16.24 -6.10 3.08
CA HIS A 575 16.34 -7.03 1.95
C HIS A 575 16.48 -8.49 2.41
N TYR A 576 17.10 -8.72 3.58
CA TYR A 576 17.48 -10.06 4.01
C TYR A 576 16.29 -10.98 4.25
N LEU A 577 15.13 -10.45 4.67
CA LEU A 577 13.92 -11.27 4.76
C LEU A 577 13.49 -11.75 3.37
N GLY A 578 13.48 -10.85 2.37
CA GLY A 578 13.20 -11.21 0.98
C GLY A 578 14.16 -12.26 0.43
N MET A 579 15.46 -12.10 0.68
CA MET A 579 16.48 -13.08 0.31
C MET A 579 16.28 -14.44 0.99
N SER A 580 15.85 -14.46 2.26
CA SER A 580 15.61 -15.69 3.01
C SER A 580 14.44 -16.53 2.47
N LEU A 581 13.46 -15.88 1.82
CA LEU A 581 12.25 -16.49 1.28
C LEU A 581 12.47 -17.18 -0.08
N LEU A 582 13.59 -16.90 -0.75
CA LEU A 582 13.88 -17.34 -2.11
C LEU A 582 14.83 -18.54 -2.15
N ASP A 583 14.81 -19.26 -3.27
CA ASP A 583 15.76 -20.33 -3.59
C ASP A 583 16.99 -19.79 -4.33
N GLU A 584 16.81 -18.75 -5.16
CA GLU A 584 17.85 -18.16 -5.99
C GLU A 584 17.62 -16.66 -6.18
N ILE A 585 18.71 -15.93 -6.40
CA ILE A 585 18.69 -14.49 -6.68
C ILE A 585 19.28 -14.25 -8.08
N TRP A 586 18.53 -13.58 -8.92
CA TRP A 586 18.99 -13.04 -10.19
C TRP A 586 19.30 -11.56 -10.05
N VAL A 587 20.33 -11.14 -10.77
CA VAL A 587 20.76 -9.75 -10.90
C VAL A 587 21.08 -9.48 -12.36
N SER A 588 21.04 -8.21 -12.75
CA SER A 588 21.27 -7.78 -14.13
C SER A 588 22.74 -7.45 -14.41
N THR A 589 23.57 -7.37 -13.38
CA THR A 589 24.97 -6.91 -13.49
C THR A 589 25.90 -7.63 -12.51
N ASP A 590 27.21 -7.61 -12.80
CA ASP A 590 28.23 -8.09 -11.87
C ASP A 590 28.35 -7.21 -10.61
N TYR A 591 27.89 -5.95 -10.69
CA TYR A 591 27.70 -5.10 -9.53
C TYR A 591 26.66 -5.69 -8.56
N GLY A 592 25.47 -6.06 -9.05
CA GLY A 592 24.46 -6.77 -8.27
C GLY A 592 24.97 -8.09 -7.69
N LEU A 593 25.81 -8.82 -8.45
CA LEU A 593 26.40 -10.07 -7.99
C LEU A 593 27.30 -9.85 -6.77
N ARG A 594 28.14 -8.79 -6.80
CA ARG A 594 29.01 -8.42 -5.67
C ARG A 594 28.22 -7.99 -4.43
N ILE A 595 27.08 -7.34 -4.61
CA ILE A 595 26.19 -6.88 -3.53
C ILE A 595 25.55 -8.07 -2.80
N TYR A 596 24.91 -8.97 -3.55
CA TYR A 596 24.02 -9.97 -2.93
C TYR A 596 24.71 -11.29 -2.58
N LYS A 597 25.78 -11.68 -3.30
CA LYS A 597 26.48 -12.95 -3.07
C LYS A 597 27.04 -13.12 -1.65
N PRO A 598 27.64 -12.11 -0.99
CA PRO A 598 28.15 -12.27 0.37
C PRO A 598 27.07 -12.64 1.40
N GLY A 599 25.84 -12.15 1.21
CA GLY A 599 24.71 -12.36 2.11
C GLY A 599 23.74 -13.47 1.70
N ALA A 600 24.06 -14.26 0.66
CA ALA A 600 23.14 -15.24 0.09
C ALA A 600 23.16 -16.63 0.78
N GLU A 601 24.01 -16.83 1.79
CA GLU A 601 24.08 -18.07 2.60
C GLU A 601 24.19 -19.37 1.76
N GLY A 602 24.97 -19.33 0.68
CA GLY A 602 25.18 -20.47 -0.21
C GLY A 602 24.11 -20.66 -1.29
N LYS A 603 23.06 -19.83 -1.32
CA LYS A 603 22.11 -19.78 -2.44
C LYS A 603 22.77 -19.24 -3.70
N PRO A 604 22.36 -19.68 -4.90
CA PRO A 604 22.87 -19.12 -6.14
C PRO A 604 22.49 -17.64 -6.26
N VAL A 605 23.49 -16.82 -6.61
CA VAL A 605 23.30 -15.45 -7.08
C VAL A 605 23.88 -15.41 -8.49
N VAL A 606 23.05 -15.11 -9.48
CA VAL A 606 23.41 -15.26 -10.91
C VAL A 606 23.19 -13.95 -11.64
N ASN A 607 24.24 -13.46 -12.31
CA ASN A 607 24.10 -12.40 -13.30
C ASN A 607 23.51 -12.98 -14.58
N VAL A 608 22.23 -12.69 -14.82
CA VAL A 608 21.52 -13.14 -16.03
C VAL A 608 21.46 -12.05 -17.10
N GLY A 609 21.84 -10.81 -16.75
CA GLY A 609 21.74 -9.65 -17.62
C GLY A 609 20.31 -9.15 -17.83
N MET A 610 20.18 -7.95 -18.41
CA MET A 610 18.91 -7.40 -18.88
C MET A 610 19.09 -6.95 -20.33
N CYS A 611 18.02 -6.89 -21.12
CA CYS A 611 18.09 -6.39 -22.49
C CYS A 611 17.68 -4.90 -22.57
N TYR A 612 17.67 -4.38 -23.79
CA TYR A 612 17.06 -3.11 -24.18
C TYR A 612 15.97 -3.37 -25.21
N GLU A 613 15.07 -2.41 -25.40
CA GLU A 613 14.03 -2.49 -26.43
C GLU A 613 14.58 -2.07 -27.80
N GLU A 614 14.38 -2.90 -28.83
CA GLU A 614 14.86 -2.59 -30.19
C GLU A 614 13.88 -1.69 -30.95
N HIS A 615 14.41 -0.64 -31.61
CA HIS A 615 13.62 0.26 -32.45
C HIS A 615 14.28 0.49 -33.81
N PRO A 616 14.09 -0.41 -34.78
CA PRO A 616 14.74 -0.33 -36.08
C PRO A 616 14.33 0.88 -36.93
N ASP A 617 13.19 1.51 -36.60
CA ASP A 617 12.59 2.60 -37.39
C ASP A 617 13.10 4.00 -37.03
N ILE A 618 13.93 4.14 -36.00
CA ILE A 618 14.46 5.45 -35.58
C ILE A 618 15.77 5.73 -36.31
N THR A 619 15.74 6.69 -37.25
CA THR A 619 16.93 7.13 -37.99
C THR A 619 17.52 8.41 -37.40
N ARG A 620 18.83 8.61 -37.55
CA ARG A 620 19.51 9.85 -37.12
C ARG A 620 18.88 11.11 -37.72
N GLU A 621 18.45 11.04 -38.98
CA GLU A 621 17.82 12.17 -39.69
C GLU A 621 16.47 12.55 -39.06
N THR A 622 15.58 11.58 -38.89
CA THR A 622 14.25 11.82 -38.28
C THR A 622 14.37 12.28 -36.84
N ALA A 623 15.29 11.68 -36.09
CA ALA A 623 15.58 12.04 -34.70
C ALA A 623 16.20 13.45 -34.56
N ARG A 624 17.08 13.86 -35.48
CA ARG A 624 17.61 15.24 -35.50
C ARG A 624 16.51 16.25 -35.83
N GLY A 625 15.62 15.92 -36.76
CA GLY A 625 14.44 16.75 -37.06
C GLY A 625 13.53 16.93 -35.84
N PHE A 626 13.38 15.89 -35.00
CA PHE A 626 12.65 15.99 -33.73
C PHE A 626 13.32 17.00 -32.78
N VAL A 627 14.64 16.91 -32.60
CA VAL A 627 15.42 17.85 -31.75
C VAL A 627 15.32 19.29 -32.26
N GLU A 628 15.45 19.49 -33.58
CA GLU A 628 15.32 20.80 -34.21
C GLU A 628 13.91 21.38 -34.02
N ALA A 629 12.88 20.58 -34.25
CA ALA A 629 11.49 21.00 -34.05
C ALA A 629 11.19 21.36 -32.59
N ARG A 630 11.83 20.68 -31.63
CA ARG A 630 11.56 20.88 -30.20
C ARG A 630 12.32 22.05 -29.58
N PHE A 631 13.55 22.29 -30.03
CA PHE A 631 14.46 23.22 -29.37
C PHE A 631 15.07 24.28 -30.30
N GLY A 632 14.90 24.15 -31.62
CA GLY A 632 15.58 24.98 -32.61
C GLY A 632 17.07 24.64 -32.77
N PHE A 633 17.51 23.46 -32.30
CA PHE A 633 18.90 23.02 -32.42
C PHE A 633 19.10 22.27 -33.74
N ASP A 634 19.56 23.00 -34.75
CA ASP A 634 19.85 22.47 -36.08
C ASP A 634 21.20 21.71 -36.14
N ALA A 635 21.63 21.34 -37.35
CA ALA A 635 22.87 20.60 -37.60
C ALA A 635 24.16 21.37 -37.24
N SER A 636 24.12 22.69 -36.99
CA SER A 636 25.29 23.45 -36.53
C SER A 636 25.58 23.25 -35.04
N HIS A 637 24.59 22.75 -34.29
CA HIS A 637 24.67 22.57 -32.85
C HIS A 637 25.23 21.19 -32.45
N HIS A 638 26.03 21.17 -31.39
CA HIS A 638 26.44 19.92 -30.73
C HIS A 638 25.56 19.68 -29.49
N VAL A 639 24.66 18.71 -29.57
CA VAL A 639 23.61 18.47 -28.57
C VAL A 639 24.02 17.35 -27.61
N CYS A 640 24.25 17.71 -26.35
CA CYS A 640 24.44 16.77 -25.25
C CYS A 640 23.11 16.48 -24.56
N LEU A 641 22.89 15.24 -24.12
CA LEU A 641 21.66 14.83 -23.44
C LEU A 641 21.96 14.15 -22.11
N VAL A 642 21.27 14.55 -21.06
CA VAL A 642 21.09 13.77 -19.83
C VAL A 642 19.61 13.52 -19.61
N ALA A 643 19.22 12.30 -19.23
CA ALA A 643 17.83 11.94 -19.01
C ALA A 643 17.62 11.14 -17.71
N PHE A 644 16.69 11.55 -16.86
CA PHE A 644 16.36 10.86 -15.60
C PHE A 644 14.94 11.18 -15.11
N ASP A 645 14.38 10.37 -14.21
CA ASP A 645 13.14 10.67 -13.51
C ASP A 645 13.44 11.28 -12.14
N SER A 646 12.74 12.35 -11.77
CA SER A 646 12.87 12.95 -10.44
C SER A 646 12.38 12.03 -9.31
N PHE A 647 11.54 11.04 -9.60
CA PHE A 647 11.15 10.01 -8.63
C PHE A 647 12.21 8.91 -8.43
N SER A 648 13.29 8.89 -9.22
CA SER A 648 14.38 7.91 -9.09
C SER A 648 15.57 8.39 -8.23
N PHE A 649 15.33 9.33 -7.31
CA PHE A 649 16.30 10.05 -6.48
C PHE A 649 17.32 10.87 -7.28
N VAL A 650 17.09 12.18 -7.37
CA VAL A 650 17.90 13.09 -8.18
C VAL A 650 19.37 13.13 -7.72
N GLN A 651 19.64 12.93 -6.43
CA GLN A 651 21.00 12.88 -5.85
C GLN A 651 21.85 11.78 -6.50
N ARG A 652 21.26 10.60 -6.71
CA ARG A 652 21.92 9.45 -7.33
C ARG A 652 22.23 9.70 -8.81
N LYS A 653 21.36 10.42 -9.51
CA LYS A 653 21.53 10.78 -10.94
C LYS A 653 22.48 11.95 -11.16
N ASN A 654 22.76 12.72 -10.11
CA ASN A 654 23.73 13.82 -10.03
C ASN A 654 23.70 14.79 -11.22
N PRO A 655 22.55 15.43 -11.53
CA PRO A 655 22.47 16.35 -12.65
C PRO A 655 23.39 17.57 -12.51
N VAL A 656 23.71 17.99 -11.29
CA VAL A 656 24.59 19.14 -11.04
C VAL A 656 25.99 18.92 -11.61
N ALA A 657 26.59 17.75 -11.38
CA ALA A 657 27.89 17.43 -11.96
C ALA A 657 27.86 17.46 -13.50
N VAL A 658 26.74 17.06 -14.12
CA VAL A 658 26.56 17.12 -15.58
C VAL A 658 26.57 18.57 -16.07
N LEU A 659 25.85 19.47 -15.38
CA LEU A 659 25.80 20.89 -15.74
C LEU A 659 27.19 21.54 -15.61
N GLU A 660 27.87 21.30 -14.48
CA GLU A 660 29.19 21.85 -14.20
C GLU A 660 30.24 21.33 -15.21
N ALA A 661 30.21 20.04 -15.52
CA ALA A 661 31.09 19.45 -16.52
C ALA A 661 30.82 20.00 -17.93
N PHE A 662 29.56 20.22 -18.30
CA PHE A 662 29.21 20.85 -19.57
C PHE A 662 29.70 22.30 -19.66
N GLN A 663 29.49 23.10 -18.62
CA GLN A 663 29.97 24.49 -18.57
C GLN A 663 31.49 24.55 -18.70
N GLN A 664 32.21 23.70 -17.95
CA GLN A 664 33.68 23.63 -18.01
C GLN A 664 34.18 23.11 -19.35
N ALA A 665 33.54 22.07 -19.91
CA ALA A 665 33.90 21.52 -21.20
C ALA A 665 33.79 22.58 -22.28
N PHE A 666 32.64 23.24 -22.38
CA PHE A 666 32.27 24.04 -23.54
C PHE A 666 32.38 25.54 -23.31
N GLU A 667 33.17 26.01 -22.35
CA GLU A 667 33.43 27.45 -22.19
C GLU A 667 33.83 28.09 -23.54
N GLY A 668 33.16 29.19 -23.90
CA GLY A 668 33.40 29.89 -25.16
C GLY A 668 32.93 29.15 -26.44
N VAL A 669 32.19 28.04 -26.32
CA VAL A 669 31.61 27.30 -27.45
C VAL A 669 30.11 27.59 -27.55
N PRO A 670 29.68 28.57 -28.37
CA PRO A 670 28.28 29.00 -28.45
C PRO A 670 27.39 28.00 -29.18
N GLU A 671 27.92 26.99 -29.87
CA GLU A 671 27.15 25.95 -30.59
C GLU A 671 26.86 24.71 -29.74
N ALA A 672 27.47 24.59 -28.56
CA ALA A 672 27.19 23.48 -27.65
C ALA A 672 25.82 23.69 -26.98
N ARG A 673 25.02 22.62 -26.87
CA ARG A 673 23.72 22.61 -26.20
C ARG A 673 23.66 21.45 -25.22
N LEU A 674 23.01 21.65 -24.08
CA LEU A 674 22.69 20.58 -23.13
C LEU A 674 21.18 20.50 -22.93
N VAL A 675 20.60 19.35 -23.22
CA VAL A 675 19.22 19.03 -22.89
C VAL A 675 19.21 18.20 -21.61
N VAL A 676 18.56 18.73 -20.57
CA VAL A 676 18.27 18.03 -19.32
C VAL A 676 16.84 17.54 -19.38
N LYS A 677 16.68 16.28 -19.79
CA LYS A 677 15.39 15.63 -19.86
C LYS A 677 15.00 15.07 -18.50
N THR A 678 13.87 15.54 -17.95
CA THR A 678 13.32 15.02 -16.70
C THR A 678 11.80 14.88 -16.73
N GLN A 679 11.23 14.28 -15.69
CA GLN A 679 9.81 14.26 -15.42
C GLN A 679 9.55 14.27 -13.91
N ASN A 680 8.30 14.53 -13.52
CA ASN A 680 7.85 14.58 -12.13
C ASN A 680 8.54 15.61 -11.22
N ARG A 681 9.38 16.50 -11.76
CA ARG A 681 10.14 17.50 -10.99
C ARG A 681 9.26 18.32 -10.06
N THR A 682 8.07 18.73 -10.53
CA THR A 682 7.11 19.56 -9.78
C THR A 682 6.31 18.79 -8.72
N LYS A 683 6.47 17.47 -8.65
CA LYS A 683 5.80 16.57 -7.69
C LYS A 683 6.75 16.08 -6.59
N VAL A 684 8.01 16.53 -6.59
CA VAL A 684 8.99 16.20 -5.56
C VAL A 684 8.96 17.25 -4.46
N PHE A 685 8.70 16.81 -3.23
CA PHE A 685 8.63 17.67 -2.04
C PHE A 685 9.74 17.39 -1.02
N ASP A 686 10.59 16.40 -1.29
CA ASP A 686 11.74 16.08 -0.45
C ASP A 686 12.71 17.29 -0.36
N PRO A 687 13.05 17.78 0.85
CA PRO A 687 13.87 18.98 1.01
C PRO A 687 15.25 18.89 0.34
N VAL A 688 15.87 17.71 0.33
CA VAL A 688 17.21 17.51 -0.26
C VAL A 688 17.12 17.63 -1.78
N GLN A 689 16.15 16.97 -2.41
CA GLN A 689 15.92 17.10 -3.85
C GLN A 689 15.49 18.51 -4.26
N VAL A 690 14.68 19.20 -3.45
CA VAL A 690 14.31 20.61 -3.69
C VAL A 690 15.54 21.51 -3.66
N ALA A 691 16.46 21.32 -2.70
CA ALA A 691 17.71 22.07 -2.64
C ALA A 691 18.59 21.81 -3.87
N LEU A 692 18.66 20.56 -4.32
CA LEU A 692 19.40 20.17 -5.52
C LEU A 692 18.83 20.85 -6.78
N TRP A 693 17.49 20.87 -6.94
CA TRP A 693 16.84 21.57 -8.06
C TRP A 693 17.07 23.07 -8.05
N LYS A 694 17.11 23.72 -6.88
CA LYS A 694 17.47 25.15 -6.79
C LYS A 694 18.87 25.42 -7.32
N ARG A 695 19.82 24.52 -7.06
CA ARG A 695 21.19 24.62 -7.56
C ARG A 695 21.23 24.41 -9.08
N VAL A 696 20.44 23.47 -9.59
CA VAL A 696 20.23 23.29 -11.04
C VAL A 696 19.66 24.55 -11.69
N ASP A 697 18.62 25.16 -11.11
CA ASP A 697 18.01 26.38 -11.65
C ASP A 697 18.99 27.55 -11.71
N ALA A 698 19.78 27.76 -10.65
CA ALA A 698 20.80 28.80 -10.62
C ALA A 698 21.83 28.65 -11.74
N ILE A 699 22.21 27.41 -12.08
CA ILE A 699 23.14 27.14 -13.18
C ILE A 699 22.47 27.44 -14.53
N ILE A 700 21.24 26.99 -14.73
CA ILE A 700 20.49 27.21 -15.99
C ILE A 700 20.23 28.70 -16.25
N GLU A 701 19.90 29.47 -15.21
CA GLU A 701 19.72 30.92 -15.33
C GLU A 701 21.00 31.63 -15.78
N SER A 702 22.17 31.05 -15.49
CA SER A 702 23.47 31.60 -15.86
C SER A 702 23.98 31.17 -17.25
N ASP A 703 23.39 30.14 -17.87
CA ASP A 703 23.85 29.59 -19.14
C ASP A 703 22.70 29.21 -20.09
N PRO A 704 22.38 30.05 -21.10
CA PRO A 704 21.24 29.83 -22.00
C PRO A 704 21.43 28.63 -22.94
N ARG A 705 22.60 27.97 -22.94
CA ARG A 705 22.86 26.76 -23.73
C ARG A 705 22.24 25.51 -23.11
N ILE A 706 21.79 25.60 -21.86
CA ILE A 706 21.22 24.50 -21.08
C ILE A 706 19.70 24.63 -21.07
N VAL A 707 18.99 23.60 -21.49
CA VAL A 707 17.52 23.56 -21.54
C VAL A 707 16.98 22.38 -20.72
N VAL A 708 16.05 22.66 -19.80
CA VAL A 708 15.34 21.61 -19.05
C VAL A 708 14.01 21.29 -19.71
N MET A 709 13.78 20.01 -19.96
CA MET A 709 12.51 19.48 -20.47
C MET A 709 11.86 18.61 -19.38
N ASN A 710 10.94 19.18 -18.59
CA ASN A 710 10.19 18.50 -17.55
C ASN A 710 8.79 18.07 -18.06
N GLU A 711 8.70 16.88 -18.65
CA GLU A 711 7.46 16.32 -19.21
C GLU A 711 7.53 14.80 -19.31
N THR A 712 6.41 14.10 -19.44
CA THR A 712 6.44 12.65 -19.75
C THR A 712 6.37 12.49 -21.26
N LEU A 713 7.43 11.93 -21.85
CA LEU A 713 7.48 11.60 -23.29
C LEU A 713 6.93 10.19 -23.53
N SER A 714 6.40 9.96 -24.72
CA SER A 714 6.25 8.58 -25.19
C SER A 714 7.64 7.92 -25.26
N TYR A 715 7.70 6.60 -25.10
CA TYR A 715 8.99 5.90 -25.15
C TYR A 715 9.70 6.10 -26.50
N ARG A 716 8.94 6.07 -27.61
CA ARG A 716 9.45 6.40 -28.94
C ARG A 716 10.05 7.81 -29.03
N ASP A 717 9.40 8.82 -28.45
CA ASP A 717 9.91 10.20 -28.47
C ASP A 717 11.17 10.36 -27.60
N LEU A 718 11.25 9.63 -26.48
CA LEU A 718 12.46 9.59 -25.66
C LEU A 718 13.64 9.03 -26.45
N LEU A 719 13.42 7.97 -27.22
CA LEU A 719 14.44 7.38 -28.08
C LEU A 719 14.78 8.28 -29.27
N GLN A 720 13.82 8.99 -29.86
CA GLN A 720 14.12 10.02 -30.86
C GLN A 720 14.97 11.15 -30.27
N LEU A 721 14.69 11.59 -29.05
CA LEU A 721 15.52 12.60 -28.37
C LEU A 721 16.97 12.09 -28.17
N LYS A 722 17.14 10.84 -27.75
CA LYS A 722 18.47 10.21 -27.65
C LYS A 722 19.16 10.12 -29.00
N ALA A 723 18.51 9.50 -29.98
CA ALA A 723 19.02 9.31 -31.34
C ALA A 723 19.26 10.63 -32.10
N GLY A 724 18.71 11.74 -31.63
CA GLY A 724 18.94 13.08 -32.16
C GLY A 724 20.09 13.83 -31.46
N SER A 725 20.63 13.30 -30.36
CA SER A 725 21.69 13.93 -29.57
C SER A 725 23.09 13.47 -30.00
N ASP A 726 24.10 14.33 -29.95
CA ASP A 726 25.49 14.02 -30.32
C ASP A 726 26.25 13.24 -29.24
N CYS A 727 25.83 13.36 -27.98
CA CYS A 727 26.27 12.44 -26.94
C CYS A 727 25.23 12.31 -25.81
N TYR A 728 25.29 11.19 -25.11
CA TYR A 728 24.49 10.93 -23.90
C TYR A 728 25.40 10.93 -22.67
N ILE A 729 25.01 11.68 -21.64
CA ILE A 729 25.80 11.87 -20.42
C ILE A 729 25.09 11.21 -19.23
N SER A 730 25.83 10.42 -18.47
CA SER A 730 25.38 9.83 -17.21
C SER A 730 26.49 9.91 -16.15
N LEU A 731 26.56 11.03 -15.44
CA LEU A 731 27.45 11.18 -14.28
C LEU A 731 26.78 10.68 -12.99
N HIS A 732 26.18 9.51 -13.05
CA HIS A 732 25.49 8.91 -11.92
C HIS A 732 26.48 8.56 -10.79
N LYS A 733 25.96 8.52 -9.56
CA LYS A 733 26.70 8.01 -8.40
C LYS A 733 26.64 6.49 -8.29
N SER A 734 25.55 5.90 -8.78
CA SER A 734 25.36 4.45 -8.91
C SER A 734 24.13 4.12 -9.77
N GLU A 735 24.18 3.02 -10.52
CA GLU A 735 23.10 2.44 -11.32
C GLU A 735 23.08 0.92 -11.16
N GLY A 736 21.87 0.35 -11.02
CA GLY A 736 21.70 -1.10 -10.98
C GLY A 736 21.82 -1.76 -12.36
N TRP A 737 21.40 -1.05 -13.43
CA TRP A 737 21.47 -1.52 -14.82
C TRP A 737 21.96 -0.43 -15.78
N GLY A 738 21.17 0.65 -15.95
CA GLY A 738 21.56 1.78 -16.81
C GLY A 738 20.86 1.86 -18.17
N PHE A 739 19.53 1.67 -18.22
CA PHE A 739 18.68 1.82 -19.42
C PHE A 739 19.01 3.07 -20.25
N GLY A 740 19.27 4.20 -19.58
CA GLY A 740 19.71 5.45 -20.20
C GLY A 740 20.85 5.27 -21.22
N MET A 741 21.91 4.60 -20.77
CA MET A 741 23.16 4.40 -21.51
C MET A 741 23.04 3.31 -22.57
N ILE A 742 22.51 2.13 -22.22
CA ILE A 742 22.41 1.02 -23.16
C ILE A 742 21.49 1.35 -24.35
N GLU A 743 20.38 2.07 -24.13
CA GLU A 743 19.52 2.55 -25.20
C GLU A 743 20.24 3.59 -26.09
N ALA A 744 21.09 4.45 -25.51
CA ALA A 744 21.90 5.39 -26.29
C ALA A 744 22.93 4.65 -27.16
N MET A 745 23.59 3.62 -26.63
CA MET A 745 24.48 2.74 -27.39
C MET A 745 23.74 2.02 -28.52
N ALA A 746 22.49 1.58 -28.29
CA ALA A 746 21.66 0.93 -29.31
C ALA A 746 21.30 1.86 -30.47
N LEU A 747 21.28 3.16 -30.21
CA LEU A 747 21.02 4.21 -31.19
C LEU A 747 22.31 4.78 -31.80
N LYS A 748 23.48 4.15 -31.54
CA LYS A 748 24.81 4.61 -31.97
C LYS A 748 25.15 6.02 -31.47
N VAL A 749 24.68 6.38 -30.28
CA VAL A 749 24.98 7.66 -29.63
C VAL A 749 26.16 7.44 -28.67
N PRO A 750 27.27 8.19 -28.80
CA PRO A 750 28.39 8.13 -27.87
C PRO A 750 27.94 8.39 -26.43
N VAL A 751 28.43 7.57 -25.49
CA VAL A 751 28.10 7.66 -24.06
C VAL A 751 29.30 8.18 -23.27
N ILE A 752 29.08 9.19 -22.43
CA ILE A 752 30.00 9.66 -21.39
C ILE A 752 29.40 9.28 -20.05
N CYS A 753 30.09 8.48 -19.24
CA CYS A 753 29.52 7.97 -18.00
C CYS A 753 30.55 7.72 -16.90
N THR A 754 30.09 7.80 -15.64
CA THR A 754 30.88 7.39 -14.47
C THR A 754 31.36 5.95 -14.62
N ALA A 755 32.63 5.69 -14.32
CA ALA A 755 33.24 4.37 -14.40
C ALA A 755 32.90 3.44 -13.21
N TYR A 756 31.65 3.46 -12.75
CA TYR A 756 31.23 2.82 -11.50
C TYR A 756 29.86 2.15 -11.61
N SER A 757 29.66 1.02 -10.91
CA SER A 757 28.40 0.27 -10.78
C SER A 757 27.97 -0.53 -12.03
N GLY A 758 26.67 -0.75 -12.22
CA GLY A 758 26.11 -1.74 -13.14
C GLY A 758 26.32 -1.45 -14.63
N ASN A 759 26.57 -0.20 -15.02
CA ASN A 759 26.87 0.13 -16.41
C ASN A 759 28.17 -0.52 -16.91
N MET A 760 29.09 -0.87 -16.01
CA MET A 760 30.38 -1.46 -16.36
C MET A 760 30.29 -2.84 -17.02
N ASP A 761 29.12 -3.50 -16.97
CA ASP A 761 28.86 -4.73 -17.72
C ASP A 761 28.85 -4.50 -19.25
N PHE A 762 28.61 -3.26 -19.71
CA PHE A 762 28.60 -2.89 -21.14
C PHE A 762 29.38 -1.61 -21.48
N CYS A 763 29.79 -0.82 -20.47
CA CYS A 763 30.65 0.36 -20.60
C CYS A 763 32.12 -0.01 -20.32
N SER A 764 32.98 0.28 -21.29
CA SER A 764 34.43 0.05 -21.25
C SER A 764 35.16 1.20 -21.96
N ASP A 765 36.50 1.21 -21.91
CA ASP A 765 37.29 2.15 -22.71
C ASP A 765 37.07 1.97 -24.21
N GLU A 766 36.58 0.83 -24.67
CA GLU A 766 36.26 0.58 -26.07
C GLU A 766 34.85 1.07 -26.45
N THR A 767 33.90 1.05 -25.53
CA THR A 767 32.47 1.32 -25.81
C THR A 767 31.96 2.66 -25.27
N ALA A 768 32.68 3.29 -24.35
CA ALA A 768 32.25 4.53 -23.69
C ALA A 768 33.41 5.50 -23.46
N TRP A 769 33.08 6.72 -23.06
CA TRP A 769 34.01 7.67 -22.47
C TRP A 769 33.82 7.62 -20.94
N LEU A 770 34.71 6.87 -20.28
CA LEU A 770 34.64 6.65 -18.84
C LEU A 770 35.14 7.87 -18.07
N VAL A 771 34.43 8.21 -17.00
CA VAL A 771 34.74 9.31 -16.10
C VAL A 771 35.21 8.75 -14.77
N ASP A 772 36.39 9.19 -14.33
CA ASP A 772 36.96 8.84 -13.03
C ASP A 772 36.07 9.31 -11.86
N TYR A 773 36.19 8.64 -10.72
CA TYR A 773 35.40 8.93 -9.52
C TYR A 773 36.19 8.68 -8.24
N GLU A 774 35.68 9.22 -7.14
CA GLU A 774 36.09 8.87 -5.79
C GLU A 774 34.92 8.22 -5.05
N GLU A 775 35.17 7.18 -4.26
CA GLU A 775 34.13 6.59 -3.41
C GLU A 775 33.93 7.46 -2.17
N VAL A 776 32.69 7.86 -1.93
CA VAL A 776 32.28 8.69 -0.79
C VAL A 776 31.26 7.95 0.07
N PRO A 777 31.38 8.02 1.41
CA PRO A 777 30.40 7.43 2.31
C PRO A 777 29.07 8.17 2.24
N LEU A 778 27.99 7.40 2.34
CA LEU A 778 26.62 7.89 2.38
C LEU A 778 26.17 8.22 3.81
N GLU A 779 25.43 9.30 3.96
CA GLU A 779 24.64 9.58 5.16
C GLU A 779 23.22 9.00 5.01
N GLN A 780 22.51 8.75 6.12
CA GLN A 780 21.15 8.18 6.09
C GLN A 780 20.16 8.97 5.21
N GLY A 781 20.37 10.28 5.04
CA GLY A 781 19.52 11.17 4.25
C GLY A 781 19.78 11.16 2.74
N ASP A 782 20.87 10.55 2.28
CA ASP A 782 21.32 10.67 0.88
C ASP A 782 20.55 9.75 -0.08
N TYR A 783 20.09 8.61 0.40
CA TYR A 783 19.31 7.64 -0.37
C TYR A 783 18.35 6.84 0.52
N ILE A 784 17.47 6.03 -0.07
CA ILE A 784 16.63 5.09 0.69
C ILE A 784 17.45 3.93 1.26
N PHE A 785 17.05 3.47 2.44
CA PHE A 785 17.61 2.30 3.14
C PHE A 785 19.15 2.24 3.26
N VAL A 786 19.82 3.40 3.29
CA VAL A 786 21.28 3.49 3.49
C VAL A 786 21.69 2.76 4.76
N ARG A 787 22.70 1.90 4.64
CA ARG A 787 23.40 1.31 5.78
C ARG A 787 24.63 2.14 6.12
N GLU A 788 24.99 2.12 7.39
CA GLU A 788 26.28 2.66 7.81
C GLU A 788 27.42 1.98 7.02
N GLY A 789 28.30 2.80 6.46
CA GLY A 789 29.41 2.34 5.64
C GLY A 789 29.09 2.13 4.15
N SER A 790 27.84 2.31 3.70
CA SER A 790 27.53 2.30 2.26
C SER A 790 28.29 3.40 1.51
N LEU A 791 28.75 3.09 0.30
CA LEU A 791 29.52 3.99 -0.56
C LEU A 791 28.80 4.30 -1.88
N TRP A 792 29.12 5.47 -2.43
CA TRP A 792 28.77 5.90 -3.78
C TRP A 792 29.97 6.46 -4.51
N ALA A 793 29.93 6.43 -5.85
CA ALA A 793 30.87 7.19 -6.64
C ALA A 793 30.49 8.68 -6.65
N GLU A 794 31.46 9.56 -6.40
CA GLU A 794 31.41 10.96 -6.76
C GLU A 794 32.24 11.18 -8.03
N PRO A 795 31.61 11.38 -9.20
CA PRO A 795 32.32 11.53 -10.46
C PRO A 795 33.13 12.84 -10.52
N SER A 796 34.30 12.77 -11.14
CA SER A 796 35.17 13.92 -11.35
C SER A 796 34.62 14.85 -12.45
N VAL A 797 34.11 16.02 -12.04
CA VAL A 797 33.62 17.06 -12.97
C VAL A 797 34.70 17.47 -13.98
N ALA A 798 35.95 17.59 -13.52
CA ALA A 798 37.07 17.98 -14.37
C ALA A 798 37.40 16.89 -15.41
N ASP A 799 37.30 15.61 -15.04
CA ASP A 799 37.50 14.52 -15.99
C ASP A 799 36.33 14.39 -16.97
N ALA A 800 35.09 14.48 -16.48
CA ALA A 800 33.89 14.54 -17.31
C ALA A 800 33.99 15.65 -18.36
N ALA A 801 34.47 16.85 -17.99
CA ALA A 801 34.68 17.94 -18.92
C ALA A 801 35.71 17.62 -20.00
N ARG A 802 36.82 16.92 -19.65
CA ARG A 802 37.81 16.44 -20.63
C ARG A 802 37.21 15.41 -21.57
N GLN A 803 36.46 14.45 -21.05
CA GLN A 803 35.81 13.42 -21.86
C GLN A 803 34.76 13.99 -22.82
N LEU A 804 33.95 14.96 -22.36
CA LEU A 804 33.02 15.70 -23.22
C LEU A 804 33.73 16.39 -24.38
N ARG A 805 34.89 17.03 -24.11
CA ARG A 805 35.69 17.65 -25.16
C ARG A 805 36.34 16.65 -26.09
N ALA A 806 36.86 15.54 -25.57
CA ALA A 806 37.41 14.48 -26.41
C ALA A 806 36.34 13.88 -27.35
N ALA A 807 35.13 13.65 -26.84
CA ALA A 807 34.01 13.11 -27.62
C ALA A 807 33.56 14.03 -28.76
N ARG A 808 33.62 15.36 -28.56
CA ARG A 808 33.27 16.34 -29.59
C ARG A 808 34.42 16.61 -30.56
N ASP A 809 35.61 16.85 -30.03
CA ASP A 809 36.75 17.36 -30.81
C ASP A 809 37.46 16.23 -31.58
N ASN A 810 37.13 14.95 -31.32
CA ASN A 810 37.57 13.79 -32.10
C ASN A 810 36.37 12.96 -32.66
N PRO A 811 35.75 13.39 -33.78
CA PRO A 811 34.59 12.71 -34.37
C PRO A 811 34.86 11.27 -34.81
N GLU A 812 36.10 10.96 -35.23
CA GLU A 812 36.47 9.61 -35.66
C GLU A 812 36.47 8.63 -34.50
N ALA A 813 37.12 8.99 -33.38
CA ALA A 813 37.12 8.18 -32.17
C ALA A 813 35.70 8.05 -31.57
N SER A 814 34.92 9.13 -31.60
CA SER A 814 33.53 9.15 -31.13
C SER A 814 32.66 8.17 -31.92
N ARG A 815 32.76 8.17 -33.26
CA ARG A 815 32.08 7.20 -34.12
C ARG A 815 32.57 5.77 -33.91
N ALA A 816 33.88 5.57 -33.74
CA ALA A 816 34.45 4.25 -33.51
C ALA A 816 33.93 3.62 -32.20
N LYS A 817 33.93 4.39 -31.10
CA LYS A 817 33.36 3.95 -29.81
C LYS A 817 31.86 3.66 -29.91
N ALA A 818 31.09 4.53 -30.58
CA ALA A 818 29.66 4.32 -30.77
C ALA A 818 29.35 3.05 -31.58
N GLU A 819 30.13 2.74 -32.62
CA GLU A 819 29.95 1.51 -33.40
C GLU A 819 30.37 0.26 -32.61
N ALA A 820 31.46 0.36 -31.83
CA ALA A 820 31.89 -0.71 -30.94
C ALA A 820 30.83 -1.00 -29.87
N ALA A 821 30.27 0.05 -29.25
CA ALA A 821 29.19 -0.06 -28.28
C ALA A 821 27.94 -0.71 -28.90
N TYR A 822 27.50 -0.23 -30.06
CA TYR A 822 26.35 -0.79 -30.77
C TYR A 822 26.53 -2.28 -31.09
N SER A 823 27.70 -2.66 -31.60
CA SER A 823 28.02 -4.06 -31.92
C SER A 823 28.01 -4.92 -30.65
N HIS A 824 28.69 -4.43 -29.61
CA HIS A 824 28.76 -5.12 -28.32
C HIS A 824 27.38 -5.37 -27.71
N ILE A 825 26.51 -4.36 -27.68
CA ILE A 825 25.20 -4.53 -27.06
C ILE A 825 24.27 -5.43 -27.87
N ARG A 826 24.35 -5.42 -29.21
CA ARG A 826 23.53 -6.30 -30.05
C ARG A 826 23.92 -7.75 -29.90
N GLU A 827 25.23 -8.01 -29.81
CA GLU A 827 25.78 -9.35 -29.65
C GLU A 827 25.50 -9.93 -28.26
N ASN A 828 25.50 -9.10 -27.21
CA ASN A 828 25.53 -9.58 -25.82
C ASN A 828 24.27 -9.27 -25.00
N PHE A 829 23.47 -8.26 -25.40
CA PHE A 829 22.36 -7.73 -24.63
C PHE A 829 21.07 -7.53 -25.45
N SER A 830 21.00 -8.11 -26.65
CA SER A 830 19.74 -8.26 -27.38
C SER A 830 18.80 -9.24 -26.66
N VAL A 831 17.51 -9.21 -27.03
CA VAL A 831 16.51 -10.16 -26.49
C VAL A 831 16.98 -11.60 -26.65
N ASP A 832 17.50 -11.98 -27.83
CA ASP A 832 17.99 -13.33 -28.11
C ASP A 832 19.20 -13.71 -27.24
N ALA A 833 20.16 -12.79 -27.07
CA ALA A 833 21.35 -13.03 -26.26
C ALA A 833 20.98 -13.27 -24.79
N ILE A 834 20.10 -12.44 -24.23
CA ILE A 834 19.63 -12.59 -22.84
C ILE A 834 18.70 -13.79 -22.68
N ALA A 835 17.87 -14.10 -23.68
CA ALA A 835 17.05 -15.32 -23.70
C ALA A 835 17.91 -16.59 -23.67
N GLY A 836 19.07 -16.58 -24.33
CA GLY A 836 20.06 -17.64 -24.21
C GLY A 836 20.53 -17.86 -22.76
N ARG A 837 20.79 -16.77 -22.01
CA ARG A 837 21.22 -16.83 -20.60
C ARG A 837 20.07 -17.29 -19.69
N TYR A 838 18.90 -16.67 -19.79
CA TYR A 838 17.71 -17.01 -18.99
C TYR A 838 17.30 -18.46 -19.24
N GLY A 839 17.12 -18.82 -20.51
CA GLY A 839 16.70 -20.16 -20.92
C GLY A 839 17.75 -21.22 -20.60
N GLY A 840 19.04 -20.90 -20.59
CA GLY A 840 20.09 -21.77 -20.09
C GLY A 840 19.88 -22.12 -18.62
N ARG A 841 19.85 -21.09 -17.75
CA ARG A 841 19.70 -21.28 -16.30
C ARG A 841 18.37 -21.93 -15.91
N LEU A 842 17.26 -21.51 -16.53
CA LEU A 842 15.94 -22.09 -16.25
C LEU A 842 15.86 -23.58 -16.63
N ARG A 843 16.48 -23.99 -17.75
CA ARG A 843 16.51 -25.42 -18.13
C ARG A 843 17.37 -26.25 -17.19
N GLU A 844 18.46 -25.70 -16.65
CA GLU A 844 19.24 -26.36 -15.58
C GLU A 844 18.37 -26.62 -14.36
N ILE A 845 17.66 -25.59 -13.87
CA ILE A 845 16.76 -25.69 -12.72
C ILE A 845 15.64 -26.70 -13.00
N LEU A 846 14.98 -26.63 -14.17
CA LEU A 846 13.93 -27.58 -14.54
C LEU A 846 14.43 -29.03 -14.59
N ALA A 847 15.68 -29.26 -15.03
CA ALA A 847 16.30 -30.58 -15.02
C ALA A 847 16.60 -31.08 -13.60
N GLU A 848 17.09 -30.19 -12.72
CA GLU A 848 17.34 -30.49 -11.30
C GLU A 848 16.04 -30.85 -10.56
N LEU A 849 14.94 -30.14 -10.85
CA LEU A 849 13.62 -30.42 -10.27
C LEU A 849 13.04 -31.78 -10.70
N GLN A 850 13.41 -32.27 -11.89
CA GLN A 850 12.98 -33.58 -12.41
C GLN A 850 13.86 -34.74 -11.93
N ALA A 851 15.08 -34.47 -11.45
CA ALA A 851 15.98 -35.51 -10.97
C ALA A 851 15.38 -36.20 -9.73
N PRO A 852 15.40 -37.55 -9.63
CA PRO A 852 14.94 -38.23 -8.44
C PRO A 852 15.80 -37.77 -7.26
N ARG A 853 15.18 -37.12 -6.26
CA ARG A 853 15.86 -36.70 -5.03
C ARG A 853 16.56 -37.94 -4.44
N ALA A 854 17.88 -37.92 -4.38
CA ALA A 854 18.65 -38.98 -3.77
C ALA A 854 18.21 -39.10 -2.30
N ARG A 855 17.71 -40.27 -1.93
CA ARG A 855 17.16 -40.56 -0.60
C ARG A 855 18.22 -40.52 0.49
#